data_AF-A0AAU2GVC4-F1
#
_entry.id   AF-A0AAU2GVC4-F1
#
_cell.length_a   1.000
_cell.length_b   1.000
_cell.length_c   1.000
_cell.angle_alpha   90.00
_cell.angle_beta   90.00
_cell.angle_gamma   90.00
#
_symmetry.space_group_name_H-M   'P 1'
#
loop_
_entity.id
_entity.type
_entity.pdbx_description
1 polymer ?
#
loop_
_entity_poly.entity_id
_entity_poly.type
_entity_poly.pdbx_seq_one_letter_code
_entity_poly.pdbx_strand_id
1 'polypeptide(L)'
;MSVNRVTKRTVPEELAGVRTALRGRDAELAFIAARLDALDRGEGGIIRVEGPVGIGRSRILAEAAAAARRRGTRVFEGAADPDEQFVPLGPLLDGLLSGEEPLSGAVRLRDLATTPGQRFWLLQELGDRLRETARNGPLLVVLDDLQWCDDLTLLTFNTLAAGLSSYAILWLVAVRGGSVPSGVRTTLDRIRQAGAHELALGALDDQATTRITEDVLGAAPDPDVLRVVRRAEGVPQLLVALLGSLREAVTIENGTARLPAGPPAPQELPSVVRRLDQLSDEARELVQTAAAMGGPVTVALLAELLGRSSGALITAVRESLDADLLTESGDRLAFRHDLIREAVEAGLPLSLRQALRGQAAELPPGSAASPAERPGPSAGRAPADAAEAGRAGPGDAAEADRLRTAAAELAGTAPGPAAERSLKALELTTAAAPERPRIIAETIPLLWQTGRAAQARELGASALAAGGLGPEDEARIRLALARLAVPFDFSEAVRQARAGAALPGIPVDVRGRLLAMLAVGLSMSGEHSAAEQVAAEAWETAAAAGDRSAEATLTTVRSAVSFHRMDLTEAFRQAERSAALADALGVSTSLWVPEALWHALLSNTTGRSAEALAAAEDGIRITREQGRTAATRMWLMTRSRILLEAGRLTDARADAEAASVTTDDPGPGNLADVTLRYVMMRVALHTNDQQTARAYAAEARRMRSDGAPVVRHFGSWMLALMADFEGRPDRAMAELDAVMTSPAADRPAYAGLVDPADAPVLVRLALRGGAHERAAQAVALAERLAVLNPDLTFLAATAAHARGLLDNDLAPLVRAVRLYEDCPRPLARASALEDAGRKLAATRTSEAVPYFDTALALYARAGAERDVARVRRRLRAAGVRRRPSTAGLSGAWPELTAAEIRVVRLVARGLTNQQVAEHLSLSPHTVSSHLRRAFTKLDITSRVELTRLVKHRDSGE
;
A
#
# COMPACT_ATOMS: atom_id res chain seq x y z
N MET A 1 -25.34 -11.12 19.11
CA MET A 1 -24.91 -9.81 19.61
C MET A 1 -24.87 -8.84 18.44
N SER A 2 -25.76 -7.86 18.47
CA SER A 2 -26.10 -6.94 17.37
C SER A 2 -24.91 -6.14 16.87
N VAL A 3 -24.54 -6.32 15.60
CA VAL A 3 -23.74 -5.36 14.83
C VAL A 3 -24.73 -4.36 14.23
N ASN A 4 -25.30 -3.53 15.08
CA ASN A 4 -26.14 -2.40 14.70
C ASN A 4 -25.90 -1.30 15.74
N ARG A 5 -24.68 -0.77 15.76
CA ARG A 5 -24.40 0.56 16.30
C ARG A 5 -23.80 1.37 15.15
N VAL A 6 -24.68 1.82 14.27
CA VAL A 6 -24.48 3.13 13.65
C VAL A 6 -24.63 4.10 14.81
N THR A 7 -23.52 4.49 15.42
CA THR A 7 -23.49 5.65 16.30
C THR A 7 -23.79 6.85 15.41
N LYS A 8 -25.08 7.20 15.29
CA LYS A 8 -25.47 8.56 14.96
C LYS A 8 -24.75 9.43 15.96
N ARG A 9 -23.64 10.05 15.56
CA ARG A 9 -23.02 11.07 16.37
C ARG A 9 -24.06 12.16 16.52
N THR A 10 -24.42 12.40 17.76
CA THR A 10 -25.31 13.46 18.19
C THR A 10 -24.87 14.76 17.51
N VAL A 11 -25.84 15.41 16.86
CA VAL A 11 -25.81 16.86 16.62
C VAL A 11 -25.21 17.51 17.87
N PRO A 12 -24.28 18.48 17.76
CA PRO A 12 -23.61 19.08 18.90
C PRO A 12 -24.63 19.31 19.99
N GLU A 13 -24.40 18.74 21.18
CA GLU A 13 -25.33 18.76 22.31
C GLU A 13 -25.98 20.13 22.38
N GLU A 14 -27.22 20.19 21.89
CA GLU A 14 -27.95 21.42 21.76
C GLU A 14 -28.17 21.88 23.20
N LEU A 15 -27.62 23.03 23.56
CA LEU A 15 -28.04 23.77 24.74
C LEU A 15 -29.55 24.04 24.57
N ALA A 16 -30.38 23.08 24.98
CA ALA A 16 -31.83 23.10 24.99
C ALA A 16 -32.47 23.89 23.81
N GLY A 17 -32.37 23.38 22.58
CA GLY A 17 -33.24 23.79 21.47
C GLY A 17 -33.08 25.20 20.90
N VAL A 18 -32.04 25.96 21.24
CA VAL A 18 -31.78 27.28 20.63
C VAL A 18 -30.70 27.15 19.55
N ARG A 19 -31.09 27.19 18.26
CA ARG A 19 -30.14 27.44 17.17
C ARG A 19 -29.68 28.89 17.25
N THR A 20 -28.58 29.14 17.95
CA THR A 20 -27.96 30.47 17.97
C THR A 20 -27.46 30.83 16.57
N ALA A 21 -27.67 32.08 16.18
CA ALA A 21 -27.20 32.60 14.90
C ALA A 21 -25.67 32.58 14.88
N LEU A 22 -25.07 32.26 13.71
CA LEU A 22 -23.62 32.40 13.57
C LEU A 22 -23.26 33.89 13.67
N ARG A 23 -22.39 34.26 14.62
CA ARG A 23 -21.91 35.64 14.82
C ARG A 23 -20.42 35.75 14.51
N GLY A 24 -19.99 36.91 14.02
CA GLY A 24 -18.57 37.23 13.83
C GLY A 24 -17.88 36.48 12.70
N ARG A 25 -18.65 35.93 11.76
CA ARG A 25 -18.16 35.17 10.60
C ARG A 25 -18.70 35.69 9.27
N ASP A 26 -19.09 36.96 9.24
CA ASP A 26 -19.79 37.57 8.10
C ASP A 26 -18.89 37.60 6.84
N ALA A 27 -17.58 37.85 7.02
CA ALA A 27 -16.62 37.86 5.92
C ALA A 27 -16.39 36.46 5.35
N GLU A 28 -16.23 35.45 6.21
CA GLU A 28 -16.03 34.06 5.83
C GLU A 28 -17.29 33.48 5.16
N LEU A 29 -18.48 33.79 5.68
CA LEU A 29 -19.75 33.41 5.06
C LEU A 29 -19.96 34.10 3.71
N ALA A 30 -19.60 35.38 3.58
CA ALA A 30 -19.66 36.10 2.30
C ALA A 30 -18.71 35.48 1.27
N PHE A 31 -17.51 35.09 1.69
CA PHE A 31 -16.56 34.37 0.83
C PHE A 31 -17.13 33.03 0.35
N ILE A 32 -17.65 32.21 1.25
CA ILE A 32 -18.26 30.92 0.91
C ILE A 32 -19.47 31.13 -0.02
N ALA A 33 -20.32 32.12 0.26
CA ALA A 33 -21.47 32.45 -0.59
C ALA A 33 -21.02 32.81 -2.02
N ALA A 34 -19.98 33.62 -2.18
CA ALA A 34 -19.43 33.98 -3.48
C ALA A 34 -18.78 32.80 -4.24
N ARG A 35 -18.35 31.74 -3.54
CA ARG A 35 -17.88 30.49 -4.15
C ARG A 35 -19.03 29.58 -4.55
N LEU A 36 -20.08 29.50 -3.73
CA LEU A 36 -21.31 28.83 -4.11
C LEU A 36 -22.00 29.54 -5.30
N ASP A 37 -21.94 30.87 -5.40
CA ASP A 37 -22.47 31.60 -6.57
C ASP A 37 -21.67 31.29 -7.85
N ALA A 38 -20.36 31.03 -7.72
CA ALA A 38 -19.51 30.60 -8.84
C ALA A 38 -19.80 29.15 -9.24
N LEU A 39 -20.04 28.29 -8.25
CA LEU A 39 -20.46 26.92 -8.46
C LEU A 39 -21.78 26.84 -9.26
N ASP A 40 -22.74 27.71 -8.98
CA ASP A 40 -24.00 27.80 -9.73
C ASP A 40 -23.78 28.20 -11.21
N ARG A 41 -22.67 28.90 -11.52
CA ARG A 41 -22.24 29.21 -12.90
C ARG A 41 -21.41 28.09 -13.55
N GLY A 42 -21.19 26.98 -12.84
CA GLY A 42 -20.43 25.83 -13.31
C GLY A 42 -18.95 25.84 -12.91
N GLU A 43 -18.50 26.81 -12.12
CA GLU A 43 -17.11 26.93 -11.67
C GLU A 43 -16.90 26.16 -10.37
N GLY A 44 -16.29 24.97 -10.47
CA GLY A 44 -15.86 24.18 -9.30
C GLY A 44 -14.61 24.75 -8.62
N GLY A 45 -14.14 24.08 -7.58
CA GLY A 45 -12.91 24.48 -6.89
C GLY A 45 -12.68 23.76 -5.57
N ILE A 46 -11.64 24.18 -4.84
CA ILE A 46 -11.30 23.66 -3.51
C ILE A 46 -11.20 24.84 -2.54
N ILE A 47 -11.86 24.74 -1.39
CA ILE A 47 -11.73 25.66 -0.27
C ILE A 47 -11.15 24.88 0.91
N ARG A 48 -9.98 25.30 1.38
CA ARG A 48 -9.35 24.80 2.60
C ARG A 48 -9.75 25.70 3.76
N VAL A 49 -10.45 25.14 4.75
CA VAL A 49 -10.76 25.80 6.01
C VAL A 49 -9.77 25.38 7.07
N GLU A 50 -9.00 26.33 7.59
CA GLU A 50 -8.00 26.08 8.61
C GLU A 50 -8.28 26.90 9.86
N GLY A 51 -7.96 26.34 11.02
CA GLY A 51 -7.94 27.09 12.27
C GLY A 51 -7.65 26.20 13.46
N PRO A 52 -7.44 26.76 14.66
CA PRO A 52 -7.18 25.99 15.87
C PRO A 52 -8.38 25.15 16.29
N VAL A 53 -8.19 24.21 17.21
CA VAL A 53 -9.27 23.39 17.75
C VAL A 53 -10.30 24.26 18.47
N GLY A 54 -11.59 23.95 18.28
CA GLY A 54 -12.67 24.68 18.94
C GLY A 54 -13.00 26.05 18.33
N ILE A 55 -12.32 26.48 17.26
CA ILE A 55 -12.53 27.78 16.59
C ILE A 55 -13.84 27.89 15.79
N GLY A 56 -14.52 26.77 15.57
CA GLY A 56 -15.79 26.70 14.83
C GLY A 56 -15.72 26.21 13.38
N ARG A 57 -14.64 25.53 12.95
CA ARG A 57 -14.51 24.95 11.58
C ARG A 57 -15.74 24.15 11.17
N SER A 58 -16.12 23.13 11.96
CA SER A 58 -17.28 22.27 11.68
C SER A 58 -18.60 23.04 11.63
N ARG A 59 -18.74 24.11 12.43
CA ARG A 59 -19.94 24.96 12.35
C ARG A 59 -19.98 25.76 11.05
N ILE A 60 -18.85 26.30 10.59
CA ILE A 60 -18.77 26.98 9.28
C ILE A 60 -19.08 26.02 8.13
N LEU A 61 -18.57 24.79 8.19
CA LEU A 61 -18.88 23.74 7.21
C LEU A 61 -20.38 23.45 7.15
N ALA A 62 -21.03 23.30 8.30
CA ALA A 62 -22.46 23.03 8.39
C ALA A 62 -23.31 24.19 7.84
N GLU A 63 -22.92 25.45 8.09
CA GLU A 63 -23.61 26.63 7.54
C GLU A 63 -23.42 26.74 6.02
N ALA A 64 -22.23 26.40 5.50
CA ALA A 64 -21.96 26.31 4.07
C ALA A 64 -22.83 25.24 3.39
N ALA A 65 -22.90 24.06 3.99
CA ALA A 65 -23.76 22.96 3.54
C ALA A 65 -25.24 23.36 3.56
N ALA A 66 -25.71 24.02 4.62
CA ALA A 66 -27.08 24.51 4.71
C ALA A 66 -27.40 25.61 3.67
N ALA A 67 -26.44 26.50 3.38
CA ALA A 67 -26.58 27.51 2.34
C ALA A 67 -26.65 26.90 0.94
N ALA A 68 -25.80 25.90 0.65
CA ALA A 68 -25.82 25.15 -0.61
C ALA A 68 -27.16 24.40 -0.80
N ARG A 69 -27.66 23.72 0.24
CA ARG A 69 -28.98 23.05 0.20
C ARG A 69 -30.12 24.02 -0.12
N ARG A 70 -30.14 25.21 0.49
CA ARG A 70 -31.16 26.25 0.21
C ARG A 70 -31.16 26.72 -1.24
N ARG A 71 -30.02 26.58 -1.93
CA ARG A 71 -29.85 26.91 -3.35
C ARG A 71 -30.17 25.74 -4.30
N GLY A 72 -30.49 24.57 -3.76
CA GLY A 72 -30.73 23.35 -4.54
C GLY A 72 -29.44 22.65 -4.98
N THR A 73 -28.27 23.06 -4.49
CA THR A 73 -27.00 22.35 -4.71
C THR A 73 -27.03 21.04 -3.95
N ARG A 74 -26.60 19.95 -4.59
CA ARG A 74 -26.44 18.66 -3.90
C ARG A 74 -25.25 18.71 -2.96
N VAL A 75 -25.40 18.18 -1.75
CA VAL A 75 -24.36 18.25 -0.71
C VAL A 75 -24.05 16.85 -0.19
N PHE A 76 -22.76 16.51 -0.19
CA PHE A 76 -22.22 15.31 0.44
C PHE A 76 -21.30 15.70 1.58
N GLU A 77 -21.50 15.14 2.78
CA GLU A 77 -20.77 15.51 3.99
C GLU A 77 -20.11 14.30 4.63
N GLY A 78 -18.78 14.29 4.63
CA GLY A 78 -17.95 13.31 5.31
C GLY A 78 -17.16 13.95 6.45
N ALA A 79 -16.97 13.21 7.54
CA ALA A 79 -16.09 13.63 8.63
C ALA A 79 -15.18 12.46 9.01
N ALA A 80 -13.90 12.75 9.27
CA ALA A 80 -12.96 11.75 9.77
C ALA A 80 -12.95 11.73 11.29
N ASP A 81 -13.10 10.54 11.88
CA ASP A 81 -13.01 10.32 13.31
C ASP A 81 -11.66 9.65 13.66
N PRO A 82 -10.96 10.11 14.72
CA PRO A 82 -9.77 9.44 15.25
C PRO A 82 -9.95 7.93 15.49
N ASP A 83 -11.14 7.50 15.92
CA ASP A 83 -11.45 6.11 16.27
C ASP A 83 -11.86 5.24 15.05
N GLU A 84 -12.12 5.86 13.89
CA GLU A 84 -12.67 5.19 12.68
C GLU A 84 -11.63 4.99 11.56
N GLN A 85 -10.34 5.20 11.84
CA GLN A 85 -9.23 4.98 10.86
C GLN A 85 -9.14 3.55 10.30
N PHE A 86 -9.93 2.61 10.82
CA PHE A 86 -9.96 1.21 10.37
C PHE A 86 -10.90 0.95 9.17
N VAL A 87 -11.70 1.93 8.74
CA VAL A 87 -12.57 1.84 7.54
C VAL A 87 -11.97 2.69 6.41
N PRO A 88 -11.26 2.08 5.44
CA PRO A 88 -10.69 2.82 4.32
C PRO A 88 -11.77 3.59 3.56
N LEU A 89 -11.51 4.85 3.22
CA LEU A 89 -12.47 5.75 2.55
C LEU A 89 -13.70 6.11 3.38
N GLY A 90 -13.72 5.81 4.68
CA GLY A 90 -14.86 6.06 5.58
C GLY A 90 -15.50 7.44 5.40
N PRO A 91 -14.74 8.54 5.53
CA PRO A 91 -15.28 9.90 5.41
C PRO A 91 -15.89 10.19 4.04
N LEU A 92 -15.21 9.77 2.95
CA LEU A 92 -15.71 9.96 1.59
C LEU A 92 -16.96 9.12 1.33
N LEU A 93 -16.99 7.88 1.80
CA LEU A 93 -18.11 6.98 1.59
C LEU A 93 -19.32 7.36 2.44
N ASP A 94 -19.14 7.75 3.71
CA ASP A 94 -20.27 8.13 4.56
C ASP A 94 -21.02 9.35 4.00
N GLY A 95 -20.29 10.36 3.52
CA GLY A 95 -20.92 11.51 2.87
C GLY A 95 -21.64 11.19 1.57
N LEU A 96 -21.19 10.18 0.83
CA LEU A 96 -21.73 9.80 -0.47
C LEU A 96 -22.81 8.71 -0.40
N LEU A 97 -22.85 7.94 0.70
CA LEU A 97 -23.76 6.81 0.91
C LEU A 97 -24.91 7.13 1.88
N SER A 98 -24.74 8.10 2.79
CA SER A 98 -25.68 8.37 3.90
C SER A 98 -26.37 9.73 3.81
N GLY A 99 -26.16 10.50 2.73
CA GLY A 99 -26.81 11.79 2.48
C GLY A 99 -28.31 11.69 2.14
N GLU A 100 -29.01 12.84 2.11
CA GLU A 100 -30.45 12.93 1.80
C GLU A 100 -30.78 12.42 0.38
N GLU A 101 -29.83 12.52 -0.56
CA GLU A 101 -29.86 11.89 -1.88
C GLU A 101 -28.56 11.09 -2.11
N PRO A 102 -28.50 9.80 -1.72
CA PRO A 102 -27.30 8.99 -1.88
C PRO A 102 -26.96 8.77 -3.36
N LEU A 103 -25.67 8.63 -3.67
CA LEU A 103 -25.23 8.31 -5.03
C LEU A 103 -25.86 7.00 -5.53
N SER A 104 -26.23 6.96 -6.81
CA SER A 104 -26.73 5.75 -7.46
C SER A 104 -25.67 4.62 -7.37
N GLY A 105 -26.08 3.43 -6.92
CA GLY A 105 -25.16 2.30 -6.72
C GLY A 105 -24.38 2.29 -5.40
N ALA A 106 -24.81 3.05 -4.39
CA ALA A 106 -24.24 3.12 -3.03
C ALA A 106 -23.83 1.76 -2.42
N VAL A 107 -24.67 0.72 -2.55
CA VAL A 107 -24.38 -0.63 -2.04
C VAL A 107 -23.12 -1.22 -2.68
N ARG A 108 -22.96 -1.02 -4.00
CA ARG A 108 -21.80 -1.52 -4.76
C ARG A 108 -20.51 -0.80 -4.37
N LEU A 109 -20.58 0.50 -4.09
CA LEU A 109 -19.43 1.27 -3.57
C LEU A 109 -19.01 0.77 -2.18
N ARG A 110 -19.96 0.44 -1.30
CA ARG A 110 -19.69 -0.16 0.02
C ARG A 110 -19.09 -1.56 -0.09
N ASP A 111 -19.58 -2.41 -1.00
CA ASP A 111 -19.03 -3.75 -1.24
C ASP A 111 -17.58 -3.70 -1.75
N LEU A 112 -17.29 -2.79 -2.68
CA LEU A 112 -15.94 -2.54 -3.21
C LEU A 112 -14.98 -2.01 -2.12
N ALA A 113 -15.48 -1.22 -1.17
CA ALA A 113 -14.68 -0.64 -0.06
C ALA A 113 -14.23 -1.68 0.96
N THR A 114 -15.06 -2.70 1.20
CA THR A 114 -14.74 -3.79 2.14
C THR A 114 -13.74 -4.81 1.59
N THR A 115 -13.37 -4.71 0.30
CA THR A 115 -12.50 -5.67 -0.39
C THR A 115 -11.16 -5.02 -0.75
N PRO A 116 -10.06 -5.32 -0.05
CA PRO A 116 -8.75 -4.67 -0.25
C PRO A 116 -8.21 -4.70 -1.70
N GLY A 117 -8.54 -5.74 -2.48
CA GLY A 117 -8.12 -5.90 -3.88
C GLY A 117 -8.93 -5.11 -4.91
N GLN A 118 -10.00 -4.40 -4.51
CA GLN A 118 -10.90 -3.69 -5.43
C GLN A 118 -10.85 -2.16 -5.28
N ARG A 119 -9.89 -1.64 -4.50
CA ARG A 119 -9.71 -0.21 -4.20
C ARG A 119 -9.51 0.67 -5.45
N PHE A 120 -8.83 0.16 -6.49
CA PHE A 120 -8.71 0.86 -7.77
C PHE A 120 -10.07 1.02 -8.48
N TRP A 121 -10.90 -0.03 -8.47
CA TRP A 121 -12.24 -0.02 -9.06
C TRP A 121 -13.19 0.90 -8.29
N LEU A 122 -13.00 0.97 -6.97
CA LEU A 122 -13.72 1.89 -6.11
C LEU A 122 -13.44 3.34 -6.46
N LEU A 123 -12.18 3.72 -6.64
CA LEU A 123 -11.79 5.07 -7.06
C LEU A 123 -12.40 5.45 -8.43
N GLN A 124 -12.35 4.53 -9.40
CA GLN A 124 -12.92 4.75 -10.74
C GLN A 124 -14.45 4.90 -10.69
N GLU A 125 -15.15 3.99 -10.01
CA GLU A 125 -16.61 4.05 -9.86
C GLU A 125 -17.01 5.33 -9.10
N LEU A 126 -16.28 5.71 -8.04
CA LEU A 126 -16.55 6.95 -7.30
C LEU A 126 -16.40 8.19 -8.19
N GLY A 127 -15.34 8.25 -8.99
CA GLY A 127 -15.12 9.33 -9.95
C GLY A 127 -16.19 9.39 -11.04
N ASP A 128 -16.62 8.24 -11.57
CA ASP A 128 -17.68 8.15 -12.57
C ASP A 128 -19.03 8.63 -12.02
N ARG A 129 -19.37 8.26 -10.77
CA ARG A 129 -20.62 8.68 -10.11
C ARG A 129 -20.63 10.15 -9.74
N LEU A 130 -19.52 10.69 -9.25
CA LEU A 130 -19.38 12.13 -9.01
C LEU A 130 -19.49 12.92 -10.33
N ARG A 131 -18.89 12.41 -11.41
CA ARG A 131 -18.99 13.01 -12.76
C ARG A 131 -20.43 13.00 -13.29
N GLU A 132 -21.12 11.87 -13.18
CA GLU A 132 -22.52 11.73 -13.58
C GLU A 132 -23.42 12.68 -12.78
N THR A 133 -23.20 12.75 -11.46
CA THR A 133 -23.91 13.65 -10.55
C THR A 133 -23.69 15.11 -10.93
N ALA A 134 -22.42 15.53 -11.12
CA ALA A 134 -22.06 16.90 -11.47
C ALA A 134 -22.54 17.34 -12.86
N ARG A 135 -22.78 16.41 -13.79
CA ARG A 135 -23.43 16.71 -15.09
C ARG A 135 -24.89 17.10 -14.94
N ASN A 136 -25.55 16.63 -13.88
CA ASN A 136 -26.97 16.88 -13.62
C ASN A 136 -27.20 18.08 -12.69
N GLY A 137 -26.15 18.81 -12.31
CA GLY A 137 -26.23 20.01 -11.45
C GLY A 137 -25.01 20.16 -10.54
N PRO A 138 -24.82 21.35 -9.93
CA PRO A 138 -23.67 21.64 -9.08
C PRO A 138 -23.64 20.78 -7.82
N LEU A 139 -22.42 20.50 -7.34
CA LEU A 139 -22.17 19.64 -6.19
C LEU A 139 -21.22 20.28 -5.17
N LEU A 140 -21.57 20.20 -3.89
CA LEU A 140 -20.69 20.50 -2.77
C LEU A 140 -20.28 19.20 -2.07
N VAL A 141 -18.97 18.96 -1.94
CA VAL A 141 -18.40 17.85 -1.16
C VAL A 141 -17.66 18.43 0.04
N VAL A 142 -18.13 18.11 1.24
CA VAL A 142 -17.56 18.55 2.51
C VAL A 142 -16.77 17.41 3.14
N LEU A 143 -15.51 17.67 3.50
CA LEU A 143 -14.67 16.74 4.26
C LEU A 143 -14.15 17.43 5.51
N ASP A 144 -14.67 17.05 6.67
CA ASP A 144 -14.23 17.58 7.96
C ASP A 144 -13.06 16.77 8.53
N ASP A 145 -12.19 17.49 9.25
CA ASP A 145 -11.04 16.96 9.99
C ASP A 145 -10.08 16.07 9.17
N LEU A 146 -9.59 16.61 8.05
CA LEU A 146 -8.68 15.93 7.10
C LEU A 146 -7.45 15.29 7.75
N GLN A 147 -7.01 15.79 8.92
CA GLN A 147 -5.88 15.23 9.65
C GLN A 147 -6.09 13.80 10.17
N TRP A 148 -7.35 13.33 10.24
CA TRP A 148 -7.70 11.98 10.69
C TRP A 148 -8.03 11.02 9.54
N CYS A 149 -7.97 11.48 8.29
CA CYS A 149 -8.17 10.63 7.13
C CYS A 149 -7.01 9.66 6.94
N ASP A 150 -7.32 8.42 6.53
CA ASP A 150 -6.32 7.44 6.13
C ASP A 150 -5.67 7.80 4.77
N ASP A 151 -4.49 7.23 4.50
CA ASP A 151 -3.71 7.52 3.28
C ASP A 151 -4.48 7.23 1.98
N LEU A 152 -5.37 6.22 1.97
CA LEU A 152 -6.17 5.89 0.79
C LEU A 152 -7.28 6.94 0.58
N THR A 153 -7.89 7.47 1.64
CA THR A 153 -8.83 8.58 1.60
C THR A 153 -8.17 9.84 1.03
N LEU A 154 -6.97 10.17 1.52
CA LEU A 154 -6.20 11.31 1.05
C LEU A 154 -5.79 11.16 -0.43
N LEU A 155 -5.31 9.98 -0.83
CA LEU A 155 -4.98 9.67 -2.23
C LEU A 155 -6.20 9.79 -3.15
N THR A 156 -7.35 9.26 -2.71
CA THR A 156 -8.61 9.28 -3.44
C THR A 156 -9.11 10.71 -3.62
N PHE A 157 -9.15 11.50 -2.54
CA PHE A 157 -9.50 12.91 -2.60
C PHE A 157 -8.61 13.68 -3.59
N ASN A 158 -7.28 13.56 -3.49
CA ASN A 158 -6.35 14.22 -4.40
C ASN A 158 -6.61 13.84 -5.87
N THR A 159 -6.83 12.55 -6.14
CA THR A 159 -7.05 12.05 -7.50
C THR A 159 -8.37 12.55 -8.08
N LEU A 160 -9.44 12.56 -7.29
CA LEU A 160 -10.76 13.01 -7.71
C LEU A 160 -10.84 14.53 -7.87
N ALA A 161 -10.28 15.28 -6.93
CA ALA A 161 -10.27 16.74 -6.98
C ALA A 161 -9.50 17.25 -8.22
N ALA A 162 -8.37 16.63 -8.56
CA ALA A 162 -7.62 16.95 -9.78
C ALA A 162 -8.37 16.51 -11.06
N GLY A 163 -8.84 15.25 -11.09
CA GLY A 163 -9.47 14.65 -12.27
C GLY A 163 -10.88 15.18 -12.59
N LEU A 164 -11.53 15.85 -11.63
CA LEU A 164 -12.87 16.44 -11.79
C LEU A 164 -12.87 17.97 -11.73
N SER A 165 -11.69 18.60 -11.84
CA SER A 165 -11.54 20.06 -11.81
C SER A 165 -12.34 20.82 -12.89
N SER A 166 -12.67 20.16 -14.00
CA SER A 166 -13.50 20.74 -15.08
C SER A 166 -15.02 20.65 -14.84
N TYR A 167 -15.45 20.08 -13.71
CA TYR A 167 -16.86 19.93 -13.36
C TYR A 167 -17.26 20.93 -12.27
N ALA A 168 -18.55 21.22 -12.17
CA ALA A 168 -19.14 22.09 -11.15
C ALA A 168 -19.18 21.38 -9.78
N ILE A 169 -17.99 21.10 -9.21
CA ILE A 169 -17.80 20.46 -7.91
C ILE A 169 -16.96 21.38 -7.04
N LEU A 170 -17.52 21.79 -5.91
CA LEU A 170 -16.81 22.53 -4.86
C LEU A 170 -16.43 21.57 -3.73
N TRP A 171 -15.14 21.44 -3.47
CA TRP A 171 -14.61 20.68 -2.34
C TRP A 171 -14.35 21.62 -1.17
N LEU A 172 -15.00 21.39 -0.04
CA LEU A 172 -14.81 22.16 1.18
C LEU A 172 -14.16 21.27 2.22
N VAL A 173 -12.86 21.47 2.45
CA VAL A 173 -12.05 20.60 3.30
C VAL A 173 -11.59 21.34 4.55
N ALA A 174 -11.79 20.78 5.73
CA ALA A 174 -11.33 21.38 6.99
C ALA A 174 -10.15 20.64 7.59
N VAL A 175 -9.17 21.39 8.09
CA VAL A 175 -7.98 20.84 8.74
C VAL A 175 -7.62 21.63 10.00
N ARG A 176 -7.07 20.94 11.00
CA ARG A 176 -6.47 21.58 12.19
C ARG A 176 -5.23 22.39 11.82
N GLY A 177 -5.12 23.60 12.35
CA GLY A 177 -3.86 24.35 12.34
C GLY A 177 -2.84 23.73 13.30
N GLY A 178 -1.59 23.56 12.85
CA GLY A 178 -0.49 22.97 13.63
C GLY A 178 0.26 21.86 12.90
N SER A 179 0.96 21.00 13.65
CA SER A 179 1.68 19.85 13.08
C SER A 179 0.69 18.78 12.63
N VAL A 180 0.63 18.55 11.31
CA VAL A 180 -0.18 17.49 10.69
C VAL A 180 0.69 16.33 10.19
N PRO A 181 0.14 15.10 10.09
CA PRO A 181 0.83 13.96 9.49
C PRO A 181 1.36 14.24 8.08
N SER A 182 2.40 13.53 7.65
CA SER A 182 3.08 13.75 6.36
C SER A 182 2.15 13.56 5.15
N GLY A 183 1.26 12.56 5.17
CA GLY A 183 0.27 12.33 4.11
C GLY A 183 -0.73 13.50 3.96
N VAL A 184 -1.15 14.07 5.09
CA VAL A 184 -2.04 15.24 5.13
C VAL A 184 -1.30 16.47 4.64
N ARG A 185 -0.06 16.70 5.10
CA ARG A 185 0.81 17.78 4.62
C ARG A 185 0.98 17.76 3.09
N THR A 186 1.29 16.59 2.55
CA THR A 186 1.42 16.37 1.11
C THR A 186 0.12 16.71 0.36
N THR A 187 -1.03 16.34 0.93
CA THR A 187 -2.34 16.67 0.37
C THR A 187 -2.61 18.17 0.38
N LEU A 188 -2.29 18.84 1.49
CA LEU A 188 -2.44 20.29 1.64
C LEU A 188 -1.55 21.06 0.64
N ASP A 189 -0.30 20.63 0.44
CA ASP A 189 0.61 21.21 -0.54
C ASP A 189 0.09 21.02 -1.98
N ARG A 190 -0.44 19.84 -2.29
CA ARG A 190 -1.03 19.54 -3.62
C ARG A 190 -2.26 20.37 -3.93
N ILE A 191 -3.21 20.50 -2.99
CA ILE A 191 -4.41 21.31 -3.23
C ILE A 191 -4.05 22.80 -3.35
N ARG A 192 -3.05 23.27 -2.60
CA ARG A 192 -2.53 24.64 -2.73
C ARG A 192 -1.91 24.87 -4.11
N GLN A 193 -1.10 23.93 -4.61
CA GLN A 193 -0.56 23.99 -5.97
C GLN A 193 -1.66 23.93 -7.05
N ALA A 194 -2.77 23.25 -6.76
CA ALA A 194 -3.96 23.21 -7.61
C ALA A 194 -4.85 24.46 -7.52
N GLY A 195 -4.45 25.49 -6.77
CA GLY A 195 -5.18 26.75 -6.66
C GLY A 195 -6.32 26.75 -5.63
N ALA A 196 -6.25 25.89 -4.61
CA ALA A 196 -7.23 25.91 -3.52
C ALA A 196 -7.25 27.29 -2.82
N HIS A 197 -8.46 27.76 -2.52
CA HIS A 197 -8.65 28.97 -1.73
C HIS A 197 -8.47 28.66 -0.25
N GLU A 198 -7.67 29.47 0.46
CA GLU A 198 -7.43 29.33 1.89
C GLU A 198 -8.39 30.23 2.68
N LEU A 199 -9.09 29.64 3.65
CA LEU A 199 -9.98 30.33 4.58
C LEU A 199 -9.49 30.04 6.01
N ALA A 200 -8.70 30.96 6.56
CA ALA A 200 -8.18 30.87 7.92
C ALA A 200 -9.19 31.47 8.92
N LEU A 201 -9.59 30.69 9.92
CA LEU A 201 -10.50 31.12 10.98
C LEU A 201 -9.71 31.66 12.18
N GLY A 202 -9.81 32.97 12.41
CA GLY A 202 -9.29 33.64 13.59
C GLY A 202 -10.23 33.55 14.80
N ALA A 203 -9.77 34.06 15.95
CA ALA A 203 -10.62 34.25 17.13
C ALA A 203 -11.79 35.20 16.83
N LEU A 204 -12.92 34.98 17.51
CA LEU A 204 -14.06 35.88 17.45
C LEU A 204 -13.71 37.21 18.12
N ASP A 205 -14.18 38.30 17.51
CA ASP A 205 -14.05 39.63 18.12
C ASP A 205 -14.98 39.79 19.35
N ASP A 206 -14.74 40.87 20.10
CA ASP A 206 -15.51 41.20 21.30
C ASP A 206 -17.00 41.45 20.99
N GLN A 207 -17.31 41.96 19.79
CA GLN A 207 -18.68 42.23 19.39
C GLN A 207 -19.46 40.94 19.14
N ALA A 208 -18.84 39.96 18.50
CA ALA A 208 -19.38 38.64 18.24
C ALA A 208 -19.50 37.85 19.55
N THR A 209 -18.49 37.90 20.40
CA THR A 209 -18.54 37.33 21.76
C THR A 209 -19.74 37.87 22.54
N THR A 210 -19.93 39.20 22.56
CA THR A 210 -21.05 39.85 23.24
C THR A 210 -22.40 39.40 22.70
N ARG A 211 -22.56 39.36 21.37
CA ARG A 211 -23.81 38.91 20.73
C ARG A 211 -24.13 37.45 20.99
N ILE A 212 -23.11 36.57 21.00
CA ILE A 212 -23.29 35.15 21.35
C ILE A 212 -23.72 35.02 22.82
N THR A 213 -23.12 35.81 23.71
CA THR A 213 -23.53 35.86 25.12
C THR A 213 -24.98 36.31 25.28
N GLU A 214 -25.41 37.36 24.57
CA GLU A 214 -26.82 37.79 24.52
C GLU A 214 -27.74 36.68 24.00
N ASP A 215 -27.38 36.05 22.87
CA ASP A 215 -28.18 35.01 22.23
C ASP A 215 -28.37 33.79 23.18
N VAL A 216 -27.36 33.45 23.98
CA VAL A 216 -27.38 32.30 24.91
C VAL A 216 -28.07 32.63 26.24
N LEU A 217 -27.85 33.82 26.80
CA LEU A 217 -28.44 34.24 28.08
C LEU A 217 -29.85 34.83 27.94
N GLY A 218 -30.25 35.25 26.74
CA GLY A 218 -31.55 35.88 26.47
C GLY A 218 -31.69 37.31 27.01
N ALA A 219 -30.58 37.93 27.43
CA ALA A 219 -30.51 39.27 28.03
C ALA A 219 -29.14 39.92 27.77
N ALA A 220 -29.06 41.26 27.82
CA ALA A 220 -27.81 42.00 27.63
C ALA A 220 -26.81 41.70 28.75
N PRO A 221 -25.58 41.23 28.49
CA PRO A 221 -24.61 40.94 29.54
C PRO A 221 -24.06 42.23 30.15
N ASP A 222 -23.94 42.27 31.47
CA ASP A 222 -23.26 43.35 32.16
C ASP A 222 -21.72 43.27 32.01
N PRO A 223 -20.96 44.30 32.43
CA PRO A 223 -19.49 44.30 32.31
C PRO A 223 -18.79 43.15 33.04
N ASP A 224 -19.39 42.60 34.10
CA ASP A 224 -18.82 41.52 34.90
C ASP A 224 -18.96 40.18 34.17
N VAL A 225 -20.14 39.90 33.59
CA VAL A 225 -20.38 38.76 32.68
C VAL A 225 -19.42 38.84 31.49
N LEU A 226 -19.30 40.02 30.85
CA LEU A 226 -18.37 40.25 29.74
C LEU A 226 -16.90 40.04 30.12
N ARG A 227 -16.52 40.31 31.37
CA ARG A 227 -15.16 40.04 31.86
C ARG A 227 -14.88 38.54 31.96
N VAL A 228 -15.86 37.75 32.40
CA VAL A 228 -15.71 36.28 32.49
C VAL A 228 -15.65 35.65 31.11
N VAL A 229 -16.57 35.99 30.19
CA VAL A 229 -16.61 35.36 28.86
C VAL A 229 -15.44 35.76 27.97
N ARG A 230 -14.85 36.95 28.15
CA ARG A 230 -13.62 37.37 27.45
C ARG A 230 -12.41 36.51 27.77
N ARG A 231 -12.42 35.77 28.88
CA ARG A 231 -11.37 34.79 29.20
C ARG A 231 -11.32 33.64 28.19
N ALA A 232 -12.38 33.42 27.42
CA ALA A 232 -12.37 32.49 26.29
C ALA A 232 -11.50 32.95 25.11
N GLU A 233 -10.98 34.18 25.13
CA GLU A 233 -10.08 34.74 24.11
C GLU A 233 -10.63 34.60 22.67
N GLY A 234 -11.95 34.71 22.54
CA GLY A 234 -12.64 34.57 21.25
C GLY A 234 -12.66 33.14 20.69
N VAL A 235 -12.30 32.12 21.46
CA VAL A 235 -12.45 30.70 21.08
C VAL A 235 -13.89 30.23 21.36
N PRO A 236 -14.72 29.96 20.34
CA PRO A 236 -16.14 29.64 20.50
C PRO A 236 -16.41 28.44 21.42
N GLN A 237 -15.60 27.38 21.38
CA GLN A 237 -15.79 26.21 22.24
C GLN A 237 -15.63 26.55 23.73
N LEU A 238 -14.65 27.39 24.08
CA LEU A 238 -14.46 27.85 25.47
C LEU A 238 -15.55 28.83 25.88
N LEU A 239 -15.96 29.72 24.97
CA LEU A 239 -17.04 30.68 25.18
C LEU A 239 -18.37 29.96 25.50
N VAL A 240 -18.76 28.97 24.69
CA VAL A 240 -19.99 28.20 24.89
C VAL A 240 -19.92 27.40 26.19
N ALA A 241 -18.76 26.83 26.54
CA ALA A 241 -18.58 26.12 27.80
C ALA A 241 -18.74 27.04 29.02
N LEU A 242 -18.14 28.23 29.01
CA LEU A 242 -18.31 29.23 30.07
C LEU A 242 -19.76 29.69 30.18
N LEU A 243 -20.43 29.95 29.05
CA LEU A 243 -21.83 30.37 29.02
C LEU A 243 -22.78 29.30 29.55
N GLY A 244 -22.49 28.02 29.29
CA GLY A 244 -23.24 26.89 29.85
C GLY A 244 -23.28 26.93 31.39
N SER A 245 -22.13 27.16 32.03
CA SER A 245 -22.03 27.29 33.49
C SER A 245 -22.58 28.62 34.03
N LEU A 246 -22.45 29.71 33.27
CA LEU A 246 -22.94 31.04 33.68
C LEU A 246 -24.46 31.14 33.65
N ARG A 247 -25.15 30.38 32.78
CA ARG A 247 -26.62 30.42 32.65
C ARG A 247 -27.34 30.15 33.97
N GLU A 248 -26.77 29.32 34.84
CA GLU A 248 -27.34 28.98 36.15
C GLU A 248 -26.93 29.96 37.27
N ALA A 249 -25.86 30.74 37.06
CA ALA A 249 -25.28 31.65 38.05
C ALA A 249 -25.69 33.12 37.87
N VAL A 250 -26.28 33.47 36.73
CA VAL A 250 -26.67 34.83 36.34
C VAL A 250 -28.13 35.11 36.70
N THR A 251 -28.41 36.30 37.22
CA THR A 251 -29.78 36.81 37.40
C THR A 251 -30.11 37.85 36.34
N ILE A 252 -31.34 37.83 35.82
CA ILE A 252 -31.81 38.82 34.84
C ILE A 252 -32.54 39.94 35.60
N GLU A 253 -31.93 41.12 35.63
CA GLU A 253 -32.50 42.32 36.24
C GLU A 253 -32.68 43.41 35.17
N ASN A 254 -33.91 43.87 34.96
CA ASN A 254 -34.26 44.89 33.95
C ASN A 254 -33.72 44.56 32.54
N GLY A 255 -33.80 43.29 32.12
CA GLY A 255 -33.30 42.84 30.82
C GLY A 255 -31.77 42.76 30.69
N THR A 256 -31.04 42.91 31.81
CA THR A 256 -29.58 42.77 31.89
C THR A 256 -29.22 41.51 32.69
N ALA A 257 -28.37 40.67 32.13
CA ALA A 257 -27.76 39.52 32.78
C ALA A 257 -26.62 39.98 33.71
N ARG A 258 -26.76 39.76 35.02
CA ARG A 258 -25.79 40.17 36.06
C ARG A 258 -25.27 38.99 36.88
N LEU A 259 -24.04 39.13 37.38
CA LEU A 259 -23.43 38.18 38.32
C LEU A 259 -23.57 38.68 39.77
N PRO A 260 -24.38 38.02 40.64
CA PRO A 260 -24.65 38.52 42.00
C PRO A 260 -23.46 38.51 42.97
N ALA A 261 -22.42 37.70 42.72
CA ALA A 261 -21.36 37.40 43.70
C ALA A 261 -19.93 37.40 43.12
N GLY A 262 -19.64 38.29 42.15
CA GLY A 262 -18.34 38.32 41.47
C GLY A 262 -18.13 37.14 40.51
N PRO A 263 -16.99 37.07 39.80
CA PRO A 263 -16.75 35.99 38.84
C PRO A 263 -16.66 34.65 39.57
N PRO A 264 -17.48 33.64 39.22
CA PRO A 264 -17.32 32.31 39.80
C PRO A 264 -15.92 31.78 39.49
N ALA A 265 -15.30 31.07 40.44
CA ALA A 265 -14.12 30.27 40.13
C ALA A 265 -14.47 29.35 38.96
N PRO A 266 -13.59 29.15 37.96
CA PRO A 266 -13.87 28.22 36.87
C PRO A 266 -14.06 26.83 37.50
N GLN A 267 -15.31 26.41 37.64
CA GLN A 267 -15.63 25.04 38.00
C GLN A 267 -15.26 24.15 36.82
N GLU A 268 -15.05 22.88 37.11
CA GLU A 268 -14.71 21.84 36.15
C GLU A 268 -15.46 22.01 34.82
N LEU A 269 -14.75 22.48 33.80
CA LEU A 269 -15.32 22.62 32.47
C LEU A 269 -15.69 21.21 31.99
N PRO A 270 -16.96 20.90 31.69
CA PRO A 270 -17.36 19.53 31.31
C PRO A 270 -16.57 19.00 30.10
N SER A 271 -16.14 19.91 29.22
CA SER A 271 -15.28 19.60 28.07
C SER A 271 -13.84 19.22 28.45
N VAL A 272 -13.30 19.76 29.55
CA VAL A 272 -11.98 19.42 30.11
C VAL A 272 -12.07 18.14 30.93
N VAL A 273 -13.10 17.98 31.76
CA VAL A 273 -13.35 16.73 32.52
C VAL A 273 -13.46 15.54 31.60
N ARG A 274 -14.29 15.64 30.55
CA ARG A 274 -14.44 14.57 29.56
C ARG A 274 -13.12 14.22 28.86
N ARG A 275 -12.25 15.19 28.60
CA ARG A 275 -10.92 14.94 28.02
C ARG A 275 -10.00 14.24 29.03
N LEU A 276 -10.03 14.64 30.30
CA LEU A 276 -9.29 13.98 31.38
C LEU A 276 -9.80 12.55 31.65
N ASP A 277 -11.10 12.29 31.54
CA ASP A 277 -11.70 10.96 31.70
C ASP A 277 -11.30 9.99 30.60
N GLN A 278 -10.97 10.51 29.41
CA GLN A 278 -10.51 9.74 28.26
C GLN A 278 -9.01 9.41 28.31
N LEU A 279 -8.24 10.08 29.18
CA LEU A 279 -6.83 9.80 29.38
C LEU A 279 -6.61 8.53 30.21
N SER A 280 -5.49 7.85 29.96
CA SER A 280 -4.92 6.87 30.87
C SER A 280 -4.66 7.50 32.26
N ASP A 281 -4.61 6.67 33.29
CA ASP A 281 -4.35 7.15 34.65
C ASP A 281 -2.98 7.85 34.73
N GLU A 282 -1.99 7.37 33.98
CA GLU A 282 -0.66 7.98 33.88
C GLU A 282 -0.66 9.34 33.17
N ALA A 283 -1.40 9.47 32.07
CA ALA A 283 -1.53 10.74 31.35
C ALA A 283 -2.35 11.76 32.16
N ARG A 284 -3.37 11.30 32.90
CA ARG A 284 -4.15 12.14 33.81
C ARG A 284 -3.28 12.67 34.96
N GLU A 285 -2.50 11.80 35.60
CA GLU A 285 -1.58 12.17 36.69
C GLU A 285 -0.53 13.19 36.22
N LEU A 286 0.00 13.02 35.00
CA LEU A 286 0.92 13.96 34.37
C LEU A 286 0.29 15.34 34.14
N VAL A 287 -0.90 15.40 33.55
CA VAL A 287 -1.59 16.67 33.27
C VAL A 287 -1.98 17.39 34.56
N GLN A 288 -2.44 16.66 35.58
CA GLN A 288 -2.75 17.22 36.89
C GLN A 288 -1.51 17.78 37.60
N THR A 289 -0.39 17.07 37.51
CA THR A 289 0.90 17.52 38.07
C THR A 289 1.39 18.79 37.36
N ALA A 290 1.29 18.85 36.03
CA ALA A 290 1.60 20.05 35.26
C ALA A 290 0.70 21.24 35.62
N ALA A 291 -0.60 21.01 35.86
CA ALA A 291 -1.55 22.06 36.23
C ALA A 291 -1.20 22.69 37.59
N ALA A 292 -0.82 21.85 38.56
CA ALA A 292 -0.41 22.31 39.89
C ALA A 292 0.82 23.24 39.85
N MET A 293 1.71 23.07 38.87
CA MET A 293 2.93 23.89 38.72
C MET A 293 2.67 25.32 38.25
N GLY A 294 1.52 25.59 37.62
CA GLY A 294 1.09 26.96 37.27
C GLY A 294 1.81 27.64 36.09
N GLY A 295 2.73 26.96 35.41
CA GLY A 295 3.47 27.49 34.26
C GLY A 295 4.10 26.40 33.38
N PRO A 296 4.86 26.75 32.33
CA PRO A 296 5.51 25.77 31.46
C PRO A 296 6.51 24.89 32.24
N VAL A 297 6.41 23.57 32.08
CA VAL A 297 7.17 22.56 32.83
C VAL A 297 7.99 21.68 31.90
N THR A 298 9.17 21.22 32.34
CA THR A 298 9.98 20.27 31.56
C THR A 298 9.51 18.83 31.82
N VAL A 299 9.72 17.93 30.85
CA VAL A 299 9.44 16.50 31.03
C VAL A 299 10.33 15.89 32.13
N ALA A 300 11.54 16.43 32.34
CA ALA A 300 12.44 16.02 33.41
C ALA A 300 11.85 16.32 34.80
N LEU A 301 11.28 17.53 34.99
CA LEU A 301 10.63 17.91 36.25
C LEU A 301 9.39 17.07 36.53
N LEU A 302 8.56 16.81 35.51
CA LEU A 302 7.39 15.94 35.65
C LEU A 302 7.79 14.49 35.98
N ALA A 303 8.87 13.98 35.37
CA ALA A 303 9.40 12.65 35.67
C ALA A 303 9.85 12.54 37.13
N GLU A 304 10.52 13.58 37.64
CA GLU A 304 10.99 13.66 39.01
C GLU A 304 9.84 13.73 40.02
N LEU A 305 8.85 14.59 39.79
CA LEU A 305 7.65 14.72 40.65
C LEU A 305 6.78 13.46 40.65
N LEU A 306 6.71 12.73 39.53
CA LEU A 306 5.95 11.49 39.41
C LEU A 306 6.75 10.25 39.87
N GLY A 307 8.04 10.39 40.21
CA GLY A 307 8.91 9.27 40.58
C GLY A 307 9.16 8.28 39.44
N ARG A 308 9.18 8.75 38.18
CA ARG A 308 9.29 7.94 36.96
C ARG A 308 10.51 8.37 36.13
N SER A 309 10.93 7.55 35.17
CA SER A 309 11.93 7.98 34.17
C SER A 309 11.27 8.79 33.06
N SER A 310 12.01 9.71 32.42
CA SER A 310 11.49 10.47 31.27
C SER A 310 11.06 9.56 30.11
N GLY A 311 11.72 8.40 29.93
CA GLY A 311 11.33 7.40 28.94
C GLY A 311 9.97 6.74 29.23
N ALA A 312 9.61 6.57 30.51
CA ALA A 312 8.32 6.02 30.90
C ALA A 312 7.16 7.02 30.69
N LEU A 313 7.45 8.31 30.58
CA LEU A 313 6.44 9.35 30.32
C LEU A 313 6.14 9.56 28.83
N ILE A 314 6.88 8.94 27.91
CA ILE A 314 6.71 9.17 26.45
C ILE A 314 5.26 8.96 26.01
N THR A 315 4.62 7.87 26.45
CA THR A 315 3.23 7.57 26.11
C THR A 315 2.27 8.60 26.70
N ALA A 316 2.42 8.92 27.99
CA ALA A 316 1.59 9.89 28.69
C ALA A 316 1.71 11.32 28.14
N VAL A 317 2.94 11.74 27.77
CA VAL A 317 3.19 13.03 27.13
C VAL A 317 2.52 13.07 25.76
N ARG A 318 2.71 12.05 24.91
CA ARG A 318 2.06 11.97 23.60
C ARG A 318 0.53 12.04 23.73
N GLU A 319 -0.03 11.25 24.65
CA GLU A 319 -1.47 11.23 24.90
C GLU A 319 -2.01 12.59 25.35
N SER A 320 -1.28 13.31 26.21
CA SER A 320 -1.66 14.67 26.64
C SER A 320 -1.57 15.74 25.54
N LEU A 321 -0.64 15.58 24.59
CA LEU A 321 -0.50 16.42 23.41
C LEU A 321 -1.60 16.10 22.39
N ASP A 322 -1.89 14.83 22.15
CA ASP A 322 -2.92 14.33 21.24
C ASP A 322 -4.33 14.72 21.73
N ALA A 323 -4.54 14.79 23.05
CA ALA A 323 -5.76 15.29 23.68
C ALA A 323 -5.91 16.82 23.66
N ASP A 324 -4.96 17.56 23.08
CA ASP A 324 -4.91 19.03 22.99
C ASP A 324 -4.97 19.75 24.35
N LEU A 325 -4.55 19.07 25.43
CA LEU A 325 -4.47 19.65 26.78
C LEU A 325 -3.15 20.40 26.98
N LEU A 326 -2.04 19.77 26.55
CA LEU A 326 -0.71 20.34 26.57
C LEU A 326 -0.22 20.64 25.14
N THR A 327 0.78 21.52 25.06
CA THR A 327 1.50 21.87 23.83
C THR A 327 3.00 21.89 24.14
N GLU A 328 3.82 21.59 23.14
CA GLU A 328 5.27 21.67 23.26
C GLU A 328 5.78 23.04 22.83
N SER A 329 6.63 23.64 23.65
CA SER A 329 7.31 24.91 23.39
C SER A 329 8.78 24.75 23.75
N GLY A 330 9.60 24.38 22.75
CA GLY A 330 11.00 24.03 22.96
C GLY A 330 11.14 22.73 23.76
N ASP A 331 11.79 22.79 24.92
CA ASP A 331 11.98 21.67 25.85
C ASP A 331 10.91 21.61 26.96
N ARG A 332 9.83 22.39 26.83
CA ARG A 332 8.78 22.55 27.84
C ARG A 332 7.40 22.17 27.33
N LEU A 333 6.59 21.66 28.24
CA LEU A 333 5.16 21.45 28.09
C LEU A 333 4.41 22.61 28.73
N ALA A 334 3.47 23.20 28.00
CA ALA A 334 2.59 24.26 28.48
C ALA A 334 1.13 23.93 28.13
N PHE A 335 0.19 24.37 28.95
CA PHE A 335 -1.23 24.26 28.62
C PHE A 335 -1.56 25.11 27.40
N ARG A 336 -2.38 24.57 26.50
CA ARG A 336 -2.81 25.28 25.28
C ARG A 336 -3.54 26.59 25.61
N HIS A 337 -4.33 26.59 26.68
CA HIS A 337 -5.04 27.77 27.20
C HIS A 337 -5.03 27.78 28.72
N ASP A 338 -4.90 28.96 29.31
CA ASP A 338 -4.81 29.12 30.77
C ASP A 338 -6.10 28.68 31.48
N LEU A 339 -7.27 28.86 30.83
CA LEU A 339 -8.55 28.34 31.32
C LEU A 339 -8.60 26.81 31.46
N ILE A 340 -7.90 26.06 30.60
CA ILE A 340 -7.82 24.61 30.70
C ILE A 340 -6.98 24.25 31.94
N ARG A 341 -5.83 24.91 32.12
CA ARG A 341 -4.97 24.74 33.30
C ARG A 341 -5.75 25.01 34.59
N GLU A 342 -6.44 26.14 34.66
CA GLU A 342 -7.23 26.52 35.84
C GLU A 342 -8.35 25.52 36.14
N ALA A 343 -9.03 24.99 35.12
CA ALA A 343 -10.06 23.98 35.29
C ALA A 343 -9.50 22.64 35.81
N VAL A 344 -8.36 22.18 35.29
CA VAL A 344 -7.67 20.97 35.80
C VAL A 344 -7.17 21.20 37.23
N GLU A 345 -6.59 22.37 37.52
CA GLU A 345 -6.08 22.73 38.84
C GLU A 345 -7.21 22.84 39.88
N ALA A 346 -8.39 23.36 39.48
CA ALA A 346 -9.56 23.48 40.35
C ALA A 346 -10.11 22.13 40.82
N GLY A 347 -9.98 21.08 40.00
CA GLY A 347 -10.34 19.70 40.34
C GLY A 347 -9.40 19.02 41.34
N LEU A 348 -8.25 19.63 41.66
CA LEU A 348 -7.28 19.08 42.62
C LEU A 348 -7.57 19.56 44.06
N PRO A 349 -7.57 18.65 45.05
CA PRO A 349 -7.61 19.01 46.46
C PRO A 349 -6.52 20.03 46.82
N LEU A 350 -6.84 21.02 47.65
CA LEU A 350 -5.91 22.10 48.02
C LEU A 350 -4.60 21.57 48.63
N SER A 351 -4.69 20.50 49.43
CA SER A 351 -3.54 19.81 50.03
C SER A 351 -2.61 19.20 49.00
N LEU A 352 -3.15 18.61 47.92
CA LEU A 352 -2.36 18.03 46.84
C LEU A 352 -1.66 19.09 46.00
N ARG A 353 -2.34 20.22 45.73
CA ARG A 353 -1.72 21.38 45.04
C ARG A 353 -0.54 21.95 45.81
N GLN A 354 -0.67 22.08 47.13
CA GLN A 354 0.40 22.58 47.99
C GLN A 354 1.57 21.58 48.10
N ALA A 355 1.27 20.28 48.20
CA ALA A 355 2.29 19.23 48.26
C ALA A 355 3.15 19.17 46.99
N LEU A 356 2.53 19.16 45.80
CA LEU A 356 3.24 19.11 44.52
C LEU A 356 4.13 20.35 44.30
N ARG A 357 3.64 21.54 44.66
CA ARG A 357 4.43 22.78 44.62
C ARG A 357 5.60 22.76 45.61
N GLY A 358 5.39 22.21 46.81
CA GLY A 358 6.43 22.03 47.81
C GLY A 358 7.53 21.09 47.34
N GLN A 359 7.16 19.93 46.80
CA GLN A 359 8.10 18.95 46.23
C GLN A 359 8.92 19.55 45.09
N ALA A 360 8.31 20.33 44.20
CA ALA A 360 9.03 20.98 43.10
C ALA A 360 10.02 22.05 43.57
N ALA A 361 9.77 22.71 44.71
CA ALA A 361 10.65 23.72 45.29
C ALA A 361 11.87 23.12 46.02
N GLU A 362 11.81 21.84 46.42
CA GLU A 362 12.91 21.11 47.07
C GLU A 362 13.92 20.51 46.06
N LEU A 363 13.60 20.53 44.76
CA LEU A 363 14.46 19.98 43.71
C LEU A 363 15.61 20.94 43.32
N PRO A 364 16.81 20.43 42.96
CA PRO A 364 17.96 21.27 42.62
C PRO A 364 17.66 22.23 41.46
N PRO A 365 18.28 23.43 41.40
CA PRO A 365 17.98 24.48 40.41
C PRO A 365 18.35 24.17 38.94
N GLY A 366 18.52 22.89 38.59
CA GLY A 366 18.63 22.39 37.22
C GLY A 366 17.37 21.68 36.68
N SER A 367 16.36 21.35 37.52
CA SER A 367 15.07 20.78 37.07
C SER A 367 13.86 21.71 37.28
N ALA A 368 13.92 22.62 38.25
CA ALA A 368 12.96 23.71 38.42
C ALA A 368 13.47 24.98 37.71
N ALA A 369 12.68 25.54 36.80
CA ALA A 369 12.95 26.87 36.27
C ALA A 369 13.00 27.87 37.44
N SER A 370 14.16 28.49 37.69
CA SER A 370 14.19 29.72 38.47
C SER A 370 13.32 30.78 37.76
N PRO A 371 12.55 31.59 38.50
CA PRO A 371 11.88 32.76 37.94
C PRO A 371 12.97 33.76 37.53
N ALA A 372 13.26 33.85 36.24
CA ALA A 372 14.16 34.87 35.74
C ALA A 372 13.42 36.22 35.68
N GLU A 373 13.80 37.12 36.58
CA GLU A 373 14.23 38.48 36.21
C GLU A 373 15.07 39.11 37.33
N ARG A 374 16.41 38.99 37.23
CA ARG A 374 17.36 40.13 37.27
C ARG A 374 18.85 39.70 37.16
N PRO A 375 19.75 40.56 36.62
CA PRO A 375 21.08 40.19 36.14
C PRO A 375 22.23 40.52 37.11
N GLY A 376 23.31 39.73 37.09
CA GLY A 376 24.62 40.11 37.66
C GLY A 376 25.62 38.94 37.81
N PRO A 377 26.95 39.17 37.75
CA PRO A 377 27.89 38.26 37.07
C PRO A 377 28.93 37.55 37.99
N SER A 378 29.72 36.68 37.34
CA SER A 378 31.03 36.09 37.71
C SER A 378 31.02 34.62 38.16
N ALA A 379 31.69 33.78 37.34
CA ALA A 379 32.89 33.00 37.67
C ALA A 379 32.55 31.66 38.33
N GLY A 380 32.90 30.49 37.82
CA GLY A 380 33.92 30.06 36.87
C GLY A 380 34.44 28.74 37.41
N ARG A 381 34.22 27.61 36.70
CA ARG A 381 35.01 26.35 36.72
C ARG A 381 34.21 25.21 36.08
N ALA A 382 34.70 24.75 34.93
CA ALA A 382 34.59 23.36 34.47
C ALA A 382 35.55 22.47 35.33
N PRO A 383 35.54 21.11 35.26
CA PRO A 383 35.06 20.31 34.11
C PRO A 383 34.38 18.94 34.40
N ALA A 384 33.90 18.34 33.28
CA ALA A 384 33.87 16.90 32.95
C ALA A 384 32.87 16.00 33.71
N ASP A 385 32.06 15.11 33.10
CA ASP A 385 31.89 14.58 31.74
C ASP A 385 30.44 14.06 31.63
N ALA A 386 29.96 13.82 30.40
CA ALA A 386 28.68 13.18 30.00
C ALA A 386 27.52 14.09 29.53
N ALA A 387 27.80 15.05 28.65
CA ALA A 387 26.75 15.73 27.88
C ALA A 387 27.24 16.14 26.47
N GLU A 388 27.42 15.18 25.57
CA GLU A 388 27.59 15.44 24.12
C GLU A 388 26.75 14.45 23.29
N ALA A 389 25.44 14.72 23.19
CA ALA A 389 24.59 14.12 22.15
C ALA A 389 23.42 15.04 21.71
N GLY A 390 23.38 16.30 22.14
CA GLY A 390 22.18 17.14 22.04
C GLY A 390 22.29 18.41 21.18
N ARG A 391 23.41 18.66 20.48
CA ARG A 391 23.59 19.89 19.69
C ARG A 391 24.29 19.63 18.35
N ALA A 392 23.62 18.97 17.42
CA ALA A 392 24.02 19.00 16.01
C ALA A 392 23.04 19.86 15.22
N GLY A 393 23.46 21.09 14.89
CA GLY A 393 22.82 21.88 13.84
C GLY A 393 23.23 21.40 12.45
N PRO A 394 22.60 21.88 11.36
CA PRO A 394 23.06 21.62 10.00
C PRO A 394 24.55 21.99 9.86
N GLY A 395 25.38 21.05 9.40
CA GLY A 395 26.83 21.24 9.26
C GLY A 395 27.74 20.42 10.18
N ASP A 396 27.19 19.54 11.03
CA ASP A 396 28.01 18.57 11.79
C ASP A 396 28.47 17.40 10.91
N ALA A 397 29.56 17.62 10.18
CA ALA A 397 30.14 16.64 9.25
C ALA A 397 30.61 15.36 9.95
N ALA A 398 31.05 15.44 11.21
CA ALA A 398 31.49 14.29 11.98
C ALA A 398 30.31 13.37 12.34
N GLU A 399 29.19 13.95 12.75
CA GLU A 399 27.97 13.19 13.01
C GLU A 399 27.36 12.61 11.72
N ALA A 400 27.38 13.37 10.63
CA ALA A 400 26.94 12.87 9.33
C ALA A 400 27.75 11.64 8.88
N ASP A 401 29.08 11.64 9.03
CA ASP A 401 29.92 10.49 8.67
C ASP A 401 29.75 9.30 9.62
N ARG A 402 29.53 9.54 10.93
CA ARG A 402 29.17 8.48 11.90
C ARG A 402 27.86 7.80 11.50
N LEU A 403 26.82 8.57 11.19
CA LEU A 403 25.52 8.04 10.76
C LEU A 403 25.61 7.30 9.43
N ARG A 404 26.39 7.82 8.46
CA ARG A 404 26.66 7.16 7.18
C ARG A 404 27.37 5.82 7.38
N THR A 405 28.38 5.75 8.23
CA THR A 405 29.11 4.52 8.56
C THR A 405 28.20 3.50 9.25
N ALA A 406 27.43 3.94 10.25
CA ALA A 406 26.43 3.08 10.90
C ALA A 406 25.35 2.58 9.93
N ALA A 407 24.95 3.39 8.95
CA ALA A 407 24.05 2.94 7.88
C ALA A 407 24.68 1.84 7.02
N ALA A 408 25.97 1.97 6.67
CA ALA A 408 26.69 0.96 5.89
C ALA A 408 26.81 -0.38 6.64
N GLU A 409 27.10 -0.35 7.95
CA GLU A 409 27.15 -1.55 8.81
C GLU A 409 25.78 -2.26 8.90
N LEU A 410 24.70 -1.49 8.94
CA LEU A 410 23.34 -2.01 9.06
C LEU A 410 22.71 -2.42 7.72
N ALA A 411 23.23 -1.97 6.58
CA ALA A 411 22.66 -2.21 5.24
C ALA A 411 22.44 -3.71 4.94
N GLY A 412 23.27 -4.58 5.53
CA GLY A 412 23.22 -6.02 5.35
C GLY A 412 22.18 -6.76 6.20
N THR A 413 21.68 -6.17 7.28
CA THR A 413 20.86 -6.88 8.30
C THR A 413 19.61 -6.11 8.72
N ALA A 414 19.64 -4.78 8.66
CA ALA A 414 18.58 -3.89 9.11
C ALA A 414 18.42 -2.68 8.15
N PRO A 415 17.89 -2.90 6.93
CA PRO A 415 17.78 -1.88 5.88
C PRO A 415 16.87 -0.70 6.27
N GLY A 416 15.82 -0.90 7.07
CA GLY A 416 15.00 0.18 7.61
C GLY A 416 15.81 1.15 8.46
N PRO A 417 16.40 0.68 9.57
CA PRO A 417 17.30 1.50 10.39
C PRO A 417 18.52 2.06 9.65
N ALA A 418 19.02 1.37 8.62
CA ALA A 418 20.09 1.87 7.75
C ALA A 418 19.62 3.05 6.88
N ALA A 419 18.43 2.94 6.26
CA ALA A 419 17.84 4.00 5.46
C ALA A 419 17.59 5.26 6.30
N GLU A 420 17.04 5.11 7.51
CA GLU A 420 16.80 6.25 8.41
C GLU A 420 18.10 6.96 8.83
N ARG A 421 19.15 6.20 9.16
CA ARG A 421 20.48 6.78 9.46
C ARG A 421 21.10 7.48 8.26
N SER A 422 20.97 6.89 7.06
CA SER A 422 21.49 7.48 5.82
C SER A 422 20.75 8.77 5.45
N LEU A 423 19.41 8.80 5.61
CA LEU A 423 18.62 10.02 5.46
C LEU A 423 19.02 11.07 6.49
N LYS A 424 19.25 10.69 7.75
CA LYS A 424 19.68 11.63 8.78
C LYS A 424 21.06 12.20 8.50
N ALA A 425 22.00 11.37 8.02
CA ALA A 425 23.30 11.85 7.54
C ALA A 425 23.13 12.89 6.41
N LEU A 426 22.22 12.63 5.46
CA LEU A 426 21.92 13.54 4.36
C LEU A 426 21.27 14.86 4.83
N GLU A 427 20.44 14.84 5.87
CA GLU A 427 19.85 16.04 6.49
C GLU A 427 20.91 16.92 7.17
N LEU A 428 21.88 16.30 7.85
CA LEU A 428 22.96 17.01 8.55
C LEU A 428 24.03 17.56 7.60
N THR A 429 24.14 16.97 6.41
CA THR A 429 25.09 17.37 5.38
C THR A 429 24.56 18.57 4.58
N THR A 430 25.29 19.69 4.53
CA THR A 430 24.84 20.88 3.78
C THR A 430 24.79 20.62 2.26
N ALA A 431 23.97 21.39 1.53
CA ALA A 431 23.81 21.22 0.08
C ALA A 431 25.11 21.40 -0.72
N ALA A 432 26.05 22.22 -0.21
CA ALA A 432 27.33 22.50 -0.85
C ALA A 432 28.48 21.56 -0.40
N ALA A 433 28.21 20.61 0.51
CA ALA A 433 29.25 19.73 1.03
C ALA A 433 29.70 18.71 -0.01
N PRO A 434 31.03 18.50 -0.19
CA PRO A 434 31.57 17.60 -1.22
C PRO A 434 31.19 16.12 -1.02
N GLU A 435 30.88 15.71 0.21
CA GLU A 435 30.47 14.34 0.54
C GLU A 435 28.98 14.06 0.26
N ARG A 436 28.16 15.09 0.03
CA ARG A 436 26.71 14.95 -0.16
C ARG A 436 26.35 14.02 -1.33
N PRO A 437 26.95 14.13 -2.54
CA PRO A 437 26.63 13.25 -3.65
C PRO A 437 26.89 11.77 -3.35
N ARG A 438 27.97 11.49 -2.61
CA ARG A 438 28.30 10.14 -2.16
C ARG A 438 27.23 9.59 -1.22
N ILE A 439 26.80 10.38 -0.23
CA ILE A 439 25.71 9.97 0.68
C ILE A 439 24.44 9.69 -0.12
N ILE A 440 24.08 10.55 -1.08
CA ILE A 440 22.92 10.34 -1.95
C ILE A 440 23.01 8.99 -2.69
N ALA A 441 24.15 8.69 -3.31
CA ALA A 441 24.36 7.43 -4.02
C ALA A 441 24.26 6.20 -3.09
N GLU A 442 24.71 6.33 -1.83
CA GLU A 442 24.59 5.29 -0.79
C GLU A 442 23.15 5.16 -0.23
N THR A 443 22.38 6.25 -0.17
CA THR A 443 20.99 6.28 0.35
C THR A 443 19.99 5.64 -0.62
N ILE A 444 20.12 5.88 -1.93
CA ILE A 444 19.20 5.37 -2.97
C ILE A 444 18.92 3.85 -2.85
N PRO A 445 19.93 2.95 -2.78
CA PRO A 445 19.69 1.52 -2.66
C PRO A 445 19.04 1.13 -1.31
N LEU A 446 19.26 1.87 -0.23
CA LEU A 446 18.63 1.61 1.07
C LEU A 446 17.14 1.97 1.06
N LEU A 447 16.78 3.09 0.44
CA LEU A 447 15.40 3.49 0.22
C LEU A 447 14.65 2.46 -0.65
N TRP A 448 15.30 1.94 -1.68
CA TRP A 448 14.72 0.86 -2.48
C TRP A 448 14.39 -0.38 -1.66
N GLN A 449 15.34 -0.87 -0.85
CA GLN A 449 15.15 -2.09 -0.04
C GLN A 449 13.94 -2.01 0.88
N THR A 450 13.66 -0.82 1.40
CA THR A 450 12.54 -0.55 2.32
C THR A 450 11.22 -0.27 1.61
N GLY A 451 11.18 -0.34 0.27
CA GLY A 451 9.98 -0.10 -0.54
C GLY A 451 9.75 1.37 -0.93
N ARG A 452 10.66 2.29 -0.56
CA ARG A 452 10.56 3.75 -0.82
C ARG A 452 11.13 4.13 -2.18
N ALA A 453 10.75 3.39 -3.23
CA ALA A 453 11.32 3.53 -4.57
C ALA A 453 11.07 4.91 -5.21
N ALA A 454 9.89 5.50 -4.98
CA ALA A 454 9.56 6.84 -5.49
C ALA A 454 10.48 7.91 -4.89
N GLN A 455 10.70 7.87 -3.57
CA GLN A 455 11.62 8.77 -2.88
C GLN A 455 13.08 8.55 -3.34
N ALA A 456 13.50 7.30 -3.54
CA ALA A 456 14.84 6.98 -4.05
C ALA A 456 15.07 7.60 -5.44
N ARG A 457 14.06 7.51 -6.32
CA ARG A 457 14.09 8.07 -7.67
C ARG A 457 14.14 9.60 -7.65
N GLU A 458 13.27 10.22 -6.85
CA GLU A 458 13.21 11.67 -6.69
C GLU A 458 14.53 12.22 -6.14
N LEU A 459 15.11 11.55 -5.14
CA LEU A 459 16.39 11.93 -4.55
C LEU A 459 17.52 11.94 -5.59
N GLY A 460 17.66 10.86 -6.38
CA GLY A 460 18.69 10.80 -7.42
C GLY A 460 18.42 11.76 -8.59
N ALA A 461 17.17 11.88 -9.03
CA ALA A 461 16.80 12.80 -10.12
C ALA A 461 17.05 14.27 -9.74
N SER A 462 16.71 14.65 -8.50
CA SER A 462 16.95 16.00 -7.99
C SER A 462 18.45 16.30 -7.89
N ALA A 463 19.26 15.32 -7.47
CA ALA A 463 20.71 15.46 -7.40
C ALA A 463 21.34 15.67 -8.79
N LEU A 464 20.89 14.92 -9.80
CA LEU A 464 21.35 15.10 -11.18
C LEU A 464 20.86 16.44 -11.78
N ALA A 465 19.65 16.87 -11.45
CA ALA A 465 19.08 18.12 -11.96
C ALA A 465 19.73 19.39 -11.37
N ALA A 466 20.21 19.32 -10.12
CA ALA A 466 20.90 20.44 -9.48
C ALA A 466 22.22 20.81 -10.19
N GLY A 467 22.84 19.86 -10.90
CA GLY A 467 24.10 20.06 -11.61
C GLY A 467 25.30 20.26 -10.66
N GLY A 468 26.47 20.59 -11.23
CA GLY A 468 27.68 20.87 -10.46
C GLY A 468 28.39 19.65 -9.85
N LEU A 469 27.99 18.44 -10.24
CA LEU A 469 28.63 17.19 -9.81
C LEU A 469 29.93 16.94 -10.60
N GLY A 470 30.94 16.39 -9.92
CA GLY A 470 32.08 15.80 -10.60
C GLY A 470 31.68 14.52 -11.35
N PRO A 471 32.43 14.10 -12.40
CA PRO A 471 32.09 12.92 -13.20
C PRO A 471 31.92 11.63 -12.37
N GLU A 472 32.73 11.47 -11.32
CA GLU A 472 32.70 10.29 -10.46
C GLU A 472 31.44 10.23 -9.58
N ASP A 473 31.02 11.36 -9.00
CA ASP A 473 29.82 11.43 -8.17
C ASP A 473 28.54 11.25 -9.00
N GLU A 474 28.51 11.88 -10.18
CA GLU A 474 27.43 11.68 -11.13
C GLU A 474 27.34 10.20 -11.54
N ALA A 475 28.47 9.55 -11.83
CA ALA A 475 28.50 8.13 -12.19
C ALA A 475 27.97 7.22 -11.06
N ARG A 476 28.28 7.52 -9.79
CA ARG A 476 27.76 6.75 -8.64
C ARG A 476 26.25 6.90 -8.46
N ILE A 477 25.72 8.12 -8.58
CA ILE A 477 24.27 8.36 -8.51
C ILE A 477 23.55 7.66 -9.66
N ARG A 478 24.10 7.75 -10.89
CA ARG A 478 23.56 7.06 -12.06
C ARG A 478 23.61 5.53 -11.92
N LEU A 479 24.66 4.97 -11.31
CA LEU A 479 24.74 3.55 -11.01
C LEU A 479 23.65 3.12 -10.02
N ALA A 480 23.43 3.91 -8.97
CA ALA A 480 22.38 3.65 -7.98
C ALA A 480 20.97 3.74 -8.60
N LEU A 481 20.72 4.74 -9.45
CA LEU A 481 19.46 4.87 -10.20
C LEU A 481 19.27 3.74 -11.22
N ALA A 482 20.33 3.32 -11.92
CA ALA A 482 20.26 2.19 -12.84
C ALA A 482 19.85 0.90 -12.10
N ARG A 483 20.47 0.62 -10.95
CA ARG A 483 20.12 -0.52 -10.08
C ARG A 483 18.68 -0.44 -9.59
N LEU A 484 18.23 0.74 -9.15
CA LEU A 484 16.85 0.98 -8.75
C LEU A 484 15.88 0.74 -9.90
N ALA A 485 16.24 1.12 -11.12
CA ALA A 485 15.37 1.07 -12.28
C ALA A 485 15.22 -0.32 -12.90
N VAL A 486 16.25 -1.19 -12.84
CA VAL A 486 16.23 -2.53 -13.47
C VAL A 486 14.93 -3.32 -13.19
N PRO A 487 14.38 -3.37 -11.97
CA PRO A 487 13.15 -4.10 -11.75
C PRO A 487 11.91 -3.42 -12.36
N PHE A 488 11.88 -2.09 -12.47
CA PHE A 488 10.64 -1.32 -12.71
C PHE A 488 10.55 -0.60 -14.06
N ASP A 489 11.69 -0.21 -14.63
CA ASP A 489 11.80 0.53 -15.89
C ASP A 489 13.14 0.21 -16.57
N PHE A 490 13.12 -0.72 -17.51
CA PHE A 490 14.33 -1.14 -18.23
C PHE A 490 14.91 0.01 -19.08
N SER A 491 14.06 0.90 -19.61
CA SER A 491 14.51 2.01 -20.45
C SER A 491 15.25 3.05 -19.61
N GLU A 492 14.75 3.34 -18.42
CA GLU A 492 15.42 4.15 -17.41
C GLU A 492 16.76 3.53 -16.99
N ALA A 493 16.78 2.22 -16.71
CA ALA A 493 17.99 1.51 -16.32
C ALA A 493 19.08 1.62 -17.38
N VAL A 494 18.73 1.35 -18.65
CA VAL A 494 19.63 1.51 -19.80
C VAL A 494 20.10 2.96 -19.93
N ARG A 495 19.19 3.94 -19.80
CA ARG A 495 19.54 5.35 -19.94
C ARG A 495 20.54 5.80 -18.87
N GLN A 496 20.29 5.48 -17.61
CA GLN A 496 21.17 5.86 -16.50
C GLN A 496 22.53 5.17 -16.58
N ALA A 497 22.54 3.86 -16.85
CA ALA A 497 23.76 3.09 -16.97
C ALA A 497 24.64 3.56 -18.15
N ARG A 498 24.02 3.81 -19.32
CA ARG A 498 24.73 4.31 -20.51
C ARG A 498 25.28 5.72 -20.29
N ALA A 499 24.47 6.62 -19.73
CA ALA A 499 24.92 7.99 -19.46
C ALA A 499 26.06 8.01 -18.44
N GLY A 500 25.99 7.18 -17.39
CA GLY A 500 27.05 7.07 -16.40
C GLY A 500 28.34 6.51 -16.98
N ALA A 501 28.27 5.43 -17.77
CA ALA A 501 29.46 4.78 -18.34
C ALA A 501 30.19 5.65 -19.37
N ALA A 502 29.51 6.66 -19.94
CA ALA A 502 30.07 7.60 -20.90
C ALA A 502 30.80 8.79 -20.25
N LEU A 503 30.74 8.94 -18.91
CA LEU A 503 31.39 10.05 -18.21
C LEU A 503 32.92 9.92 -18.26
N PRO A 504 33.66 11.02 -18.54
CA PRO A 504 35.11 10.99 -18.67
C PRO A 504 35.80 10.86 -17.30
N GLY A 505 36.90 10.10 -17.25
CA GLY A 505 37.80 10.06 -16.08
C GLY A 505 37.24 9.35 -14.84
N ILE A 506 36.14 8.59 -14.97
CA ILE A 506 35.56 7.85 -13.86
C ILE A 506 36.40 6.60 -13.50
N PRO A 507 36.38 6.14 -12.23
CA PRO A 507 37.07 4.92 -11.80
C PRO A 507 36.65 3.68 -12.59
N VAL A 508 37.61 2.78 -12.85
CA VAL A 508 37.43 1.56 -13.67
C VAL A 508 36.38 0.62 -13.07
N ASP A 509 36.34 0.50 -11.74
CA ASP A 509 35.34 -0.31 -11.02
C ASP A 509 33.92 0.26 -11.17
N VAL A 510 33.75 1.58 -11.07
CA VAL A 510 32.45 2.25 -11.25
C VAL A 510 31.98 2.09 -12.70
N ARG A 511 32.89 2.27 -13.68
CA ARG A 511 32.60 2.05 -15.11
C ARG A 511 32.20 0.61 -15.38
N GLY A 512 32.93 -0.36 -14.82
CA GLY A 512 32.64 -1.79 -14.95
C GLY A 512 31.24 -2.14 -14.43
N ARG A 513 30.87 -1.62 -13.24
CA ARG A 513 29.52 -1.81 -12.67
C ARG A 513 28.41 -1.16 -13.50
N LEU A 514 28.66 0.03 -14.06
CA LEU A 514 27.71 0.69 -14.95
C LEU A 514 27.51 -0.09 -16.25
N LEU A 515 28.59 -0.58 -16.88
CA LEU A 515 28.49 -1.43 -18.07
C LEU A 515 27.77 -2.76 -17.76
N ALA A 516 28.02 -3.34 -16.59
CA ALA A 516 27.31 -4.53 -16.14
C ALA A 516 25.80 -4.28 -15.96
N MET A 517 25.41 -3.15 -15.35
CA MET A 517 23.99 -2.75 -15.27
C MET A 517 23.38 -2.41 -16.63
N LEU A 518 24.16 -1.83 -17.55
CA LEU A 518 23.71 -1.57 -18.91
C LEU A 518 23.41 -2.88 -19.64
N ALA A 519 24.30 -3.88 -19.53
CA ALA A 519 24.10 -5.20 -20.11
C ALA A 519 22.83 -5.88 -19.57
N VAL A 520 22.56 -5.75 -18.26
CA VAL A 520 21.33 -6.25 -17.63
C VAL A 520 20.09 -5.55 -18.16
N GLY A 521 20.09 -4.21 -18.20
CA GLY A 521 18.97 -3.43 -18.73
C GLY A 521 18.65 -3.78 -20.19
N LEU A 522 19.69 -3.89 -21.02
CA LEU A 522 19.56 -4.30 -22.43
C LEU A 522 19.00 -5.72 -22.54
N SER A 523 19.53 -6.66 -21.75
CA SER A 523 19.03 -8.04 -21.73
C SER A 523 17.55 -8.10 -21.33
N MET A 524 17.15 -7.38 -20.29
CA MET A 524 15.77 -7.39 -19.80
C MET A 524 14.81 -6.64 -20.72
N SER A 525 15.27 -5.59 -21.42
CA SER A 525 14.46 -4.90 -22.44
C SER A 525 14.19 -5.74 -23.68
N GLY A 526 15.01 -6.77 -23.94
CA GLY A 526 14.93 -7.64 -25.12
C GLY A 526 15.97 -7.31 -26.21
N GLU A 527 16.94 -6.45 -25.94
CA GLU A 527 18.02 -6.04 -26.85
C GLU A 527 19.26 -6.95 -26.71
N HIS A 528 19.08 -8.25 -26.92
CA HIS A 528 20.09 -9.28 -26.56
C HIS A 528 21.45 -9.10 -27.27
N SER A 529 21.47 -8.75 -28.55
CA SER A 529 22.73 -8.52 -29.29
C SER A 529 23.52 -7.33 -28.74
N ALA A 530 22.83 -6.25 -28.34
CA ALA A 530 23.47 -5.11 -27.70
C ALA A 530 23.95 -5.49 -26.28
N ALA A 531 23.16 -6.29 -25.55
CA ALA A 531 23.55 -6.80 -24.24
C ALA A 531 24.83 -7.64 -24.30
N GLU A 532 24.97 -8.52 -25.29
CA GLU A 532 26.18 -9.32 -25.52
C GLU A 532 27.43 -8.46 -25.80
N GLN A 533 27.29 -7.44 -26.65
CA GLN A 533 28.39 -6.53 -26.98
C GLN A 533 28.86 -5.74 -25.76
N VAL A 534 27.92 -5.15 -25.01
CA VAL A 534 28.25 -4.42 -23.77
C VAL A 534 28.81 -5.36 -22.71
N ALA A 535 28.29 -6.58 -22.59
CA ALA A 535 28.78 -7.56 -21.63
C ALA A 535 30.24 -7.93 -21.89
N ALA A 536 30.68 -8.04 -23.16
CA ALA A 536 32.07 -8.33 -23.49
C ALA A 536 33.02 -7.24 -22.96
N GLU A 537 32.71 -5.97 -23.19
CA GLU A 537 33.48 -4.84 -22.66
C GLU A 537 33.43 -4.78 -21.12
N ALA A 538 32.26 -5.06 -20.54
CA ALA A 538 32.07 -5.09 -19.10
C ALA A 538 32.91 -6.18 -18.43
N TRP A 539 33.06 -7.35 -19.06
CA TRP A 539 33.90 -8.45 -18.56
C TRP A 539 35.37 -8.06 -18.48
N GLU A 540 35.90 -7.44 -19.54
CA GLU A 540 37.29 -6.95 -19.55
C GLU A 540 37.51 -5.90 -18.46
N THR A 541 36.57 -4.97 -18.32
CA THR A 541 36.63 -3.90 -17.31
C THR A 541 36.53 -4.45 -15.88
N ALA A 542 35.61 -5.39 -15.63
CA ALA A 542 35.43 -6.02 -14.32
C ALA A 542 36.65 -6.86 -13.92
N ALA A 543 37.22 -7.62 -14.85
CA ALA A 543 38.42 -8.42 -14.62
C ALA A 543 39.64 -7.53 -14.32
N ALA A 544 39.81 -6.42 -15.05
CA ALA A 544 40.87 -5.45 -14.80
C ALA A 544 40.76 -4.79 -13.41
N ALA A 545 39.53 -4.58 -12.92
CA ALA A 545 39.25 -4.01 -11.60
C ALA A 545 39.24 -5.06 -10.46
N GLY A 546 39.23 -6.36 -10.78
CA GLY A 546 39.01 -7.42 -9.80
C GLY A 546 37.62 -7.37 -9.13
N ASP A 547 36.61 -6.82 -9.81
CA ASP A 547 35.29 -6.59 -9.25
C ASP A 547 34.37 -7.81 -9.38
N ARG A 548 34.49 -8.72 -8.41
CA ARG A 548 33.71 -9.95 -8.37
C ARG A 548 32.20 -9.75 -8.34
N SER A 549 31.70 -8.60 -7.85
CA SER A 549 30.27 -8.30 -7.88
C SER A 549 29.79 -8.06 -9.32
N ALA A 550 30.57 -7.33 -10.12
CA ALA A 550 30.29 -7.16 -11.55
C ALA A 550 30.43 -8.49 -12.32
N GLU A 551 31.37 -9.36 -11.94
CA GLU A 551 31.49 -10.70 -12.56
C GLU A 551 30.26 -11.59 -12.28
N ALA A 552 29.73 -11.58 -11.06
CA ALA A 552 28.48 -12.28 -10.73
C ALA A 552 27.32 -11.74 -11.57
N THR A 553 27.20 -10.41 -11.67
CA THR A 553 26.23 -9.74 -12.55
C THR A 553 26.31 -10.19 -13.99
N LEU A 554 27.50 -10.16 -14.56
CA LEU A 554 27.71 -10.51 -15.96
C LEU A 554 27.49 -12.00 -16.22
N THR A 555 27.65 -12.85 -15.21
CA THR A 555 27.31 -14.27 -15.29
C THR A 555 25.78 -14.47 -15.42
N THR A 556 24.97 -13.68 -14.72
CA THR A 556 23.52 -13.64 -14.94
C THR A 556 23.16 -13.18 -16.36
N VAL A 557 23.85 -12.16 -16.89
CA VAL A 557 23.62 -11.71 -18.28
C VAL A 557 23.94 -12.83 -19.27
N ARG A 558 25.04 -13.57 -19.09
CA ARG A 558 25.38 -14.74 -19.93
C ARG A 558 24.30 -15.82 -19.87
N SER A 559 23.73 -16.04 -18.69
CA SER A 559 22.59 -16.95 -18.53
C SER A 559 21.38 -16.49 -19.34
N ALA A 560 20.99 -15.21 -19.21
CA ALA A 560 19.88 -14.64 -19.97
C ALA A 560 20.12 -14.71 -21.48
N VAL A 561 21.33 -14.39 -21.96
CA VAL A 561 21.72 -14.55 -23.36
C VAL A 561 21.54 -15.99 -23.84
N SER A 562 21.99 -16.98 -23.06
CA SER A 562 21.85 -18.40 -23.41
C SER A 562 20.37 -18.81 -23.47
N PHE A 563 19.55 -18.29 -22.55
CA PHE A 563 18.10 -18.46 -22.56
C PHE A 563 17.48 -17.94 -23.86
N HIS A 564 17.88 -16.76 -24.33
CA HIS A 564 17.39 -16.17 -25.58
C HIS A 564 17.85 -16.93 -26.83
N ARG A 565 19.02 -17.56 -26.78
CA ARG A 565 19.51 -18.49 -27.81
C ARG A 565 18.86 -19.87 -27.76
N MET A 566 17.86 -20.06 -26.88
CA MET A 566 17.11 -21.31 -26.66
C MET A 566 17.97 -22.45 -26.09
N ASP A 567 19.14 -22.16 -25.51
CA ASP A 567 19.97 -23.14 -24.79
C ASP A 567 19.67 -23.02 -23.29
N LEU A 568 18.58 -23.66 -22.87
CA LEU A 568 18.07 -23.58 -21.50
C LEU A 568 18.97 -24.34 -20.52
N THR A 569 19.65 -25.39 -21.00
CA THR A 569 20.63 -26.14 -20.21
C THR A 569 21.84 -25.28 -19.89
N GLU A 570 22.41 -24.57 -20.87
CA GLU A 570 23.47 -23.59 -20.62
C GLU A 570 22.99 -22.44 -19.75
N ALA A 571 21.80 -21.90 -20.05
CA ALA A 571 21.22 -20.81 -19.27
C ALA A 571 21.13 -21.18 -17.78
N PHE A 572 20.60 -22.36 -17.47
CA PHE A 572 20.50 -22.86 -16.11
C PHE A 572 21.87 -22.99 -15.44
N ARG A 573 22.86 -23.59 -16.13
CA ARG A 573 24.21 -23.76 -15.60
C ARG A 573 24.89 -22.43 -15.27
N GLN A 574 24.69 -21.41 -16.11
CA GLN A 574 25.22 -20.07 -15.86
C GLN A 574 24.48 -19.39 -14.70
N ALA A 575 23.17 -19.57 -14.55
CA ALA A 575 22.43 -19.03 -13.42
C ALA A 575 22.84 -19.67 -12.09
N GLU A 576 23.05 -20.99 -12.06
CA GLU A 576 23.57 -21.70 -10.88
C GLU A 576 24.95 -21.16 -10.48
N ARG A 577 25.87 -20.98 -11.44
CA ARG A 577 27.18 -20.36 -11.20
C ARG A 577 27.05 -18.93 -10.69
N SER A 578 26.14 -18.15 -11.26
CA SER A 578 25.90 -16.77 -10.84
C SER A 578 25.41 -16.69 -9.40
N ALA A 579 24.49 -17.57 -9.00
CA ALA A 579 23.99 -17.66 -7.63
C ALA A 579 25.11 -18.06 -6.66
N ALA A 580 25.91 -19.08 -7.01
CA ALA A 580 27.04 -19.51 -6.19
C ALA A 580 28.12 -18.42 -6.00
N LEU A 581 28.39 -17.62 -7.03
CA LEU A 581 29.30 -16.48 -6.94
C LEU A 581 28.74 -15.39 -6.00
N ALA A 582 27.45 -15.07 -6.10
CA ALA A 582 26.81 -14.10 -5.23
C ALA A 582 26.83 -14.54 -3.76
N ASP A 583 26.53 -15.82 -3.49
CA ASP A 583 26.57 -16.41 -2.15
C ASP A 583 27.98 -16.36 -1.54
N ALA A 584 29.00 -16.72 -2.31
CA ALA A 584 30.40 -16.72 -1.86
C ALA A 584 30.93 -15.33 -1.51
N LEU A 585 30.41 -14.28 -2.16
CA LEU A 585 30.79 -12.90 -1.88
C LEU A 585 30.17 -12.36 -0.59
N GLY A 586 29.24 -13.10 0.02
CA GLY A 586 28.47 -12.58 1.15
C GLY A 586 27.77 -11.28 0.77
N VAL A 587 27.46 -11.09 -0.53
CA VAL A 587 26.58 -10.03 -0.98
C VAL A 587 25.26 -10.34 -0.30
N SER A 588 25.07 -9.72 0.86
CA SER A 588 23.77 -9.70 1.50
C SER A 588 22.80 -9.30 0.41
N THR A 589 21.66 -9.99 0.33
CA THR A 589 20.54 -9.82 -0.63
C THR A 589 19.97 -8.37 -0.74
N SER A 590 20.74 -7.35 -0.35
CA SER A 590 20.54 -5.91 -0.27
C SER A 590 21.14 -5.13 -1.45
N LEU A 591 22.13 -5.66 -2.16
CA LEU A 591 22.65 -5.00 -3.37
C LEU A 591 22.52 -5.93 -4.57
N TRP A 592 21.33 -5.87 -5.17
CA TRP A 592 20.96 -6.50 -6.44
C TRP A 592 20.58 -7.99 -6.29
N VAL A 593 19.32 -8.31 -6.64
CA VAL A 593 18.62 -9.58 -6.36
C VAL A 593 18.47 -10.51 -7.60
N PRO A 594 18.99 -10.23 -8.82
CA PRO A 594 18.62 -11.07 -9.96
C PRO A 594 19.28 -12.44 -9.95
N GLU A 595 20.45 -12.67 -9.36
CA GLU A 595 21.13 -13.98 -9.46
C GLU A 595 20.28 -15.11 -8.87
N ALA A 596 19.82 -14.94 -7.63
CA ALA A 596 19.00 -15.94 -6.95
C ALA A 596 17.58 -16.02 -7.54
N LEU A 597 16.97 -14.88 -7.90
CA LEU A 597 15.64 -14.86 -8.53
C LEU A 597 15.65 -15.53 -9.92
N TRP A 598 16.64 -15.17 -10.74
CA TRP A 598 16.81 -15.71 -12.08
C TRP A 598 17.13 -17.19 -12.03
N HIS A 599 17.99 -17.63 -11.10
CA HIS A 599 18.21 -19.04 -10.85
C HIS A 599 16.91 -19.76 -10.48
N ALA A 600 16.11 -19.26 -9.53
CA ALA A 600 14.84 -19.87 -9.16
C ALA A 600 13.83 -19.95 -10.34
N LEU A 601 13.73 -18.88 -11.14
CA LEU A 601 12.90 -18.86 -12.35
C LEU A 601 13.37 -19.89 -13.39
N LEU A 602 14.68 -20.01 -13.60
CA LEU A 602 15.24 -21.00 -14.52
C LEU A 602 15.15 -22.43 -13.99
N SER A 603 15.32 -22.67 -12.69
CA SER A 603 15.06 -23.97 -12.07
C SER A 603 13.65 -24.46 -12.40
N ASN A 604 12.66 -23.58 -12.25
CA ASN A 604 11.29 -23.94 -12.63
C ASN A 604 11.18 -24.14 -14.15
N THR A 605 11.77 -23.26 -14.96
CA THR A 605 11.77 -23.35 -16.43
C THR A 605 12.38 -24.68 -16.92
N THR A 606 13.41 -25.21 -16.27
CA THR A 606 14.04 -26.50 -16.61
C THR A 606 13.37 -27.70 -15.95
N GLY A 607 12.19 -27.53 -15.34
CA GLY A 607 11.38 -28.61 -14.77
C GLY A 607 11.70 -28.98 -13.33
N ARG A 608 12.64 -28.28 -12.67
CA ARG A 608 12.98 -28.42 -11.24
C ARG A 608 12.05 -27.58 -10.37
N SER A 609 10.73 -27.73 -10.54
CA SER A 609 9.73 -26.87 -9.88
C SER A 609 9.75 -26.97 -8.34
N ALA A 610 10.09 -28.13 -7.77
CA ALA A 610 10.19 -28.30 -6.32
C ALA A 610 11.36 -27.51 -5.72
N GLU A 611 12.54 -27.60 -6.34
CA GLU A 611 13.73 -26.83 -5.95
C GLU A 611 13.46 -25.33 -6.09
N ALA A 612 12.84 -24.91 -7.19
CA ALA A 612 12.47 -23.52 -7.43
C ALA A 612 11.49 -22.98 -6.38
N LEU A 613 10.50 -23.79 -5.99
CA LEU A 613 9.52 -23.41 -4.97
C LEU A 613 10.17 -23.26 -3.60
N ALA A 614 11.04 -24.20 -3.21
CA ALA A 614 11.79 -24.11 -1.96
C ALA A 614 12.68 -22.87 -1.91
N ALA A 615 13.43 -22.60 -2.99
CA ALA A 615 14.26 -21.40 -3.10
C ALA A 615 13.43 -20.11 -2.98
N ALA A 616 12.24 -20.07 -3.60
CA ALA A 616 11.34 -18.93 -3.48
C ALA A 616 10.78 -18.75 -2.07
N GLU A 617 10.44 -19.84 -1.38
CA GLU A 617 9.97 -19.81 0.02
C GLU A 617 11.06 -19.33 0.98
N ASP A 618 12.29 -19.80 0.83
CA ASP A 618 13.44 -19.32 1.60
C ASP A 618 13.75 -17.86 1.31
N GLY A 619 13.73 -17.45 0.05
CA GLY A 619 13.91 -16.06 -0.34
C GLY A 619 12.87 -15.12 0.29
N ILE A 620 11.59 -15.52 0.32
CA ILE A 620 10.52 -14.76 1.01
C ILE A 620 10.81 -14.67 2.51
N ARG A 621 11.16 -15.79 3.16
CA ARG A 621 11.41 -15.85 4.60
C ARG A 621 12.58 -14.94 4.99
N ILE A 622 13.74 -15.11 4.34
CA ILE A 622 14.96 -14.35 4.61
C ILE A 622 14.72 -12.86 4.40
N THR A 623 14.10 -12.46 3.28
CA THR A 623 13.87 -11.04 2.99
C THR A 623 12.85 -10.40 3.95
N ARG A 624 11.85 -11.15 4.43
CA ARG A 624 10.92 -10.67 5.46
C ARG A 624 11.58 -10.49 6.81
N GLU A 625 12.37 -11.48 7.27
CA GLU A 625 13.13 -11.39 8.52
C GLU A 625 14.07 -10.17 8.52
N GLN A 626 14.61 -9.83 7.35
CA GLN A 626 15.48 -8.67 7.14
C GLN A 626 14.74 -7.37 6.81
N GLY A 627 13.40 -7.33 6.75
CA GLY A 627 12.65 -6.12 6.40
C GLY A 627 12.90 -5.58 4.98
N ARG A 628 13.28 -6.44 4.02
CA ARG A 628 13.56 -6.09 2.61
C ARG A 628 12.29 -6.17 1.76
N THR A 629 11.37 -5.24 1.99
CA THR A 629 10.05 -5.18 1.35
C THR A 629 10.11 -5.32 -0.18
N ALA A 630 11.02 -4.60 -0.85
CA ALA A 630 11.13 -4.67 -2.30
C ALA A 630 11.59 -6.04 -2.82
N ALA A 631 12.55 -6.68 -2.13
CA ALA A 631 13.02 -8.01 -2.48
C ALA A 631 11.95 -9.08 -2.19
N THR A 632 11.22 -8.97 -1.08
CA THR A 632 10.09 -9.85 -0.77
C THR A 632 9.04 -9.83 -1.88
N ARG A 633 8.74 -8.66 -2.47
CA ARG A 633 7.82 -8.56 -3.62
C ARG A 633 8.32 -9.37 -4.82
N MET A 634 9.61 -9.28 -5.15
CA MET A 634 10.19 -10.05 -6.27
C MET A 634 10.13 -11.57 -6.03
N TRP A 635 10.34 -12.00 -4.79
CA TRP A 635 10.20 -13.42 -4.44
C TRP A 635 8.75 -13.89 -4.49
N LEU A 636 7.78 -13.08 -4.06
CA LEU A 636 6.36 -13.38 -4.22
C LEU A 636 5.95 -13.46 -5.70
N MET A 637 6.46 -12.55 -6.54
CA MET A 637 6.29 -12.65 -8.00
C MET A 637 6.80 -14.00 -8.52
N THR A 638 8.04 -14.38 -8.18
CA THR A 638 8.65 -15.64 -8.60
C THR A 638 7.83 -16.84 -8.15
N ARG A 639 7.43 -16.87 -6.87
CA ARG A 639 6.63 -17.96 -6.31
C ARG A 639 5.26 -18.06 -6.97
N SER A 640 4.58 -16.93 -7.21
CA SER A 640 3.28 -16.90 -7.89
C SER A 640 3.35 -17.53 -9.29
N ARG A 641 4.45 -17.28 -10.02
CA ARG A 641 4.69 -17.86 -11.34
C ARG A 641 4.91 -19.38 -11.27
N ILE A 642 5.73 -19.84 -10.31
CA ILE A 642 5.99 -21.27 -10.08
C ILE A 642 4.68 -21.99 -9.70
N LEU A 643 3.89 -21.41 -8.79
CA LEU A 643 2.62 -21.96 -8.32
C LEU A 643 1.59 -22.09 -9.46
N LEU A 644 1.51 -21.10 -10.36
CA LEU A 644 0.66 -21.18 -11.55
C LEU A 644 1.00 -22.42 -12.39
N GLU A 645 2.27 -22.60 -12.72
CA GLU A 645 2.72 -23.69 -13.59
C GLU A 645 2.65 -25.06 -12.90
N ALA A 646 2.76 -25.09 -11.56
CA ALA A 646 2.50 -26.26 -10.73
C ALA A 646 0.99 -26.57 -10.56
N GLY A 647 0.10 -25.73 -11.13
CA GLY A 647 -1.35 -25.90 -11.04
C GLY A 647 -1.95 -25.53 -9.67
N ARG A 648 -1.23 -24.82 -8.80
CA ARG A 648 -1.72 -24.33 -7.51
C ARG A 648 -2.36 -22.94 -7.67
N LEU A 649 -3.47 -22.87 -8.42
CA LEU A 649 -4.07 -21.60 -8.86
C LEU A 649 -4.49 -20.66 -7.71
N THR A 650 -5.05 -21.22 -6.64
CA THR A 650 -5.46 -20.43 -5.46
C THR A 650 -4.27 -19.77 -4.77
N ASP A 651 -3.18 -20.52 -4.61
CA ASP A 651 -1.98 -20.01 -3.94
C ASP A 651 -1.26 -19.00 -4.84
N ALA A 652 -1.21 -19.26 -6.15
CA ALA A 652 -0.68 -18.33 -7.13
C ALA A 652 -1.43 -16.98 -7.10
N ARG A 653 -2.76 -17.02 -6.97
CA ARG A 653 -3.61 -15.83 -6.81
C ARG A 653 -3.30 -15.08 -5.52
N ALA A 654 -3.25 -15.79 -4.39
CA ALA A 654 -2.99 -15.19 -3.08
C ALA A 654 -1.64 -14.47 -3.04
N ASP A 655 -0.59 -15.10 -3.59
CA ASP A 655 0.74 -14.49 -3.68
C ASP A 655 0.75 -13.27 -4.59
N ALA A 656 0.07 -13.37 -5.74
CA ALA A 656 0.05 -12.27 -6.68
C ALA A 656 -0.73 -11.06 -6.15
N GLU A 657 -1.84 -11.28 -5.44
CA GLU A 657 -2.59 -10.24 -4.74
C GLU A 657 -1.76 -9.64 -3.59
N ALA A 658 -1.08 -10.46 -2.78
CA ALA A 658 -0.22 -9.99 -1.70
C ALA A 658 0.95 -9.15 -2.22
N ALA A 659 1.56 -9.54 -3.34
CA ALA A 659 2.62 -8.77 -3.98
C ALA A 659 2.12 -7.44 -4.54
N SER A 660 0.85 -7.36 -4.96
CA SER A 660 0.29 -6.16 -5.62
C SER A 660 -0.06 -5.02 -4.66
N VAL A 661 -0.30 -5.31 -3.37
CA VAL A 661 -0.68 -4.31 -2.34
C VAL A 661 0.51 -3.41 -1.94
N THR A 662 1.76 -3.80 -2.25
CA THR A 662 2.98 -3.23 -1.67
C THR A 662 3.59 -2.03 -2.42
N THR A 663 2.87 -1.31 -3.29
CA THR A 663 3.48 -0.23 -4.10
C THR A 663 2.64 1.04 -4.20
N ASP A 664 3.28 2.17 -3.89
CA ASP A 664 2.78 3.53 -4.12
C ASP A 664 2.84 3.97 -5.60
N ASP A 665 3.51 3.21 -6.47
CA ASP A 665 3.71 3.58 -7.89
C ASP A 665 3.84 2.33 -8.80
N PRO A 666 2.71 1.72 -9.25
CA PRO A 666 2.73 0.62 -10.21
C PRO A 666 2.76 1.17 -11.65
N GLY A 667 3.94 1.53 -12.13
CA GLY A 667 4.16 1.77 -13.56
C GLY A 667 3.88 0.50 -14.40
N PRO A 668 3.41 0.60 -15.65
CA PRO A 668 3.03 -0.56 -16.44
C PRO A 668 4.19 -1.48 -16.89
N GLY A 669 5.46 -1.09 -16.72
CA GLY A 669 6.65 -1.73 -17.30
C GLY A 669 7.56 -2.54 -16.37
N ASN A 670 7.19 -2.74 -15.09
CA ASN A 670 7.98 -3.50 -14.12
C ASN A 670 7.92 -5.03 -14.37
N LEU A 671 9.06 -5.73 -14.33
CA LEU A 671 9.14 -7.20 -14.48
C LEU A 671 8.16 -7.93 -13.56
N ALA A 672 8.06 -7.47 -12.32
CA ALA A 672 7.14 -8.03 -11.35
C ALA A 672 5.69 -7.75 -11.71
N ASP A 673 5.36 -6.54 -12.13
CA ASP A 673 3.98 -6.20 -12.48
C ASP A 673 3.52 -6.97 -13.70
N VAL A 674 4.35 -7.04 -14.74
CA VAL A 674 4.06 -7.82 -15.95
C VAL A 674 3.85 -9.29 -15.62
N THR A 675 4.71 -9.89 -14.79
CA THR A 675 4.60 -11.30 -14.39
C THR A 675 3.38 -11.55 -13.51
N LEU A 676 3.13 -10.69 -12.51
CA LEU A 676 1.98 -10.78 -11.60
C LEU A 676 0.66 -10.64 -12.37
N ARG A 677 0.56 -9.67 -13.29
CA ARG A 677 -0.60 -9.48 -14.17
C ARG A 677 -0.83 -10.66 -15.08
N TYR A 678 0.24 -11.21 -15.66
CA TYR A 678 0.15 -12.44 -16.44
C TYR A 678 -0.39 -13.60 -15.59
N VAL A 679 0.13 -13.79 -14.38
CA VAL A 679 -0.31 -14.84 -13.46
C VAL A 679 -1.79 -14.67 -13.12
N MET A 680 -2.20 -13.47 -12.73
CA MET A 680 -3.58 -13.16 -12.38
C MET A 680 -4.54 -13.35 -13.56
N MET A 681 -4.16 -12.91 -14.76
CA MET A 681 -4.94 -13.17 -15.98
C MET A 681 -5.07 -14.68 -16.23
N ARG A 682 -3.97 -15.44 -16.20
CA ARG A 682 -4.00 -16.89 -16.42
C ARG A 682 -4.86 -17.62 -15.38
N VAL A 683 -4.77 -17.25 -14.10
CA VAL A 683 -5.66 -17.79 -13.06
C VAL A 683 -7.12 -17.46 -13.41
N ALA A 684 -7.45 -16.20 -13.72
CA ALA A 684 -8.80 -15.78 -14.05
C ALA A 684 -9.38 -16.54 -15.25
N LEU A 685 -8.56 -16.80 -16.28
CA LEU A 685 -8.93 -17.58 -17.45
C LEU A 685 -9.24 -19.04 -17.10
N HIS A 686 -8.51 -19.65 -16.15
CA HIS A 686 -8.75 -21.02 -15.69
C HIS A 686 -9.96 -21.12 -14.73
N THR A 687 -10.17 -20.11 -13.88
CA THR A 687 -11.27 -20.08 -12.89
C THR A 687 -12.57 -19.47 -13.42
N ASN A 688 -12.60 -19.02 -14.68
CA ASN A 688 -13.75 -18.32 -15.28
C ASN A 688 -14.11 -16.99 -14.60
N ASP A 689 -13.14 -16.33 -13.99
CA ASP A 689 -13.31 -15.01 -13.37
C ASP A 689 -13.27 -13.91 -14.44
N GLN A 690 -14.43 -13.68 -15.09
CA GLN A 690 -14.54 -12.75 -16.20
C GLN A 690 -14.22 -11.30 -15.82
N GLN A 691 -14.55 -10.91 -14.58
CA GLN A 691 -14.30 -9.55 -14.10
C GLN A 691 -12.81 -9.29 -14.00
N THR A 692 -12.08 -10.21 -13.36
CA THR A 692 -10.61 -10.13 -13.23
C THR A 692 -9.93 -10.23 -14.60
N ALA A 693 -10.37 -11.12 -15.49
CA ALA A 693 -9.79 -11.21 -16.84
C ALA A 693 -9.96 -9.90 -17.64
N ARG A 694 -11.14 -9.27 -17.60
CA ARG A 694 -11.39 -7.98 -18.26
C ARG A 694 -10.59 -6.84 -17.66
N ALA A 695 -10.40 -6.83 -16.34
CA ALA A 695 -9.56 -5.86 -15.64
C ALA A 695 -8.12 -5.88 -16.19
N TYR A 696 -7.49 -7.06 -16.23
CA TYR A 696 -6.12 -7.21 -16.72
C TYR A 696 -5.99 -7.02 -18.24
N ALA A 697 -7.08 -7.16 -19.00
CA ALA A 697 -7.07 -6.82 -20.43
C ALA A 697 -6.84 -5.32 -20.67
N ALA A 698 -7.33 -4.44 -19.79
CA ALA A 698 -7.05 -3.01 -19.89
C ALA A 698 -5.56 -2.70 -19.66
N GLU A 699 -4.95 -3.37 -18.69
CA GLU A 699 -3.52 -3.25 -18.42
C GLU A 699 -2.67 -3.83 -19.56
N ALA A 700 -3.08 -4.97 -20.13
CA ALA A 700 -2.41 -5.57 -21.29
C ALA A 700 -2.39 -4.63 -22.51
N ARG A 701 -3.42 -3.78 -22.70
CA ARG A 701 -3.40 -2.73 -23.75
C ARG A 701 -2.35 -1.67 -23.49
N ARG A 702 -2.12 -1.28 -22.23
CA ARG A 702 -1.05 -0.35 -21.87
C ARG A 702 0.31 -0.98 -22.13
N MET A 703 0.49 -2.23 -21.72
CA MET A 703 1.73 -2.99 -21.94
C MET A 703 2.05 -3.15 -23.43
N ARG A 704 1.05 -3.37 -24.28
CA ARG A 704 1.24 -3.45 -25.75
C ARG A 704 1.82 -2.17 -26.35
N SER A 705 1.57 -1.01 -25.73
CA SER A 705 2.07 0.29 -26.18
C SER A 705 3.39 0.71 -25.52
N ASP A 706 4.02 -0.18 -24.73
CA ASP A 706 5.23 0.13 -23.97
C ASP A 706 6.49 0.24 -24.85
N GLY A 707 7.50 1.00 -24.40
CA GLY A 707 8.77 1.16 -25.09
C GLY A 707 9.64 -0.11 -25.10
N ALA A 708 9.54 -0.96 -24.08
CA ALA A 708 10.31 -2.19 -23.97
C ALA A 708 9.68 -3.35 -24.77
N PRO A 709 10.42 -3.98 -25.72
CA PRO A 709 9.94 -5.13 -26.48
C PRO A 709 9.31 -6.25 -25.63
N VAL A 710 9.94 -6.64 -24.51
CA VAL A 710 9.42 -7.72 -23.65
C VAL A 710 8.01 -7.41 -23.12
N VAL A 711 7.77 -6.17 -22.67
CA VAL A 711 6.50 -5.73 -22.09
C VAL A 711 5.40 -5.73 -23.16
N ARG A 712 5.74 -5.27 -24.37
CA ARG A 712 4.82 -5.34 -25.53
C ARG A 712 4.41 -6.76 -25.88
N HIS A 713 5.36 -7.70 -25.84
CA HIS A 713 5.08 -9.12 -26.13
C HIS A 713 4.10 -9.70 -25.10
N PHE A 714 4.32 -9.46 -23.80
CA PHE A 714 3.37 -9.88 -22.76
C PHE A 714 1.98 -9.27 -22.96
N GLY A 715 1.90 -7.96 -23.24
CA GLY A 715 0.63 -7.29 -23.50
C GLY A 715 -0.12 -7.90 -24.68
N SER A 716 0.59 -8.15 -25.79
CA SER A 716 0.05 -8.79 -26.99
C SER A 716 -0.44 -10.21 -26.72
N TRP A 717 0.35 -11.02 -26.02
CA TRP A 717 -0.03 -12.38 -25.63
C TRP A 717 -1.27 -12.41 -24.74
N MET A 718 -1.31 -11.57 -23.70
CA MET A 718 -2.47 -11.48 -22.80
C MET A 718 -3.74 -11.02 -23.51
N LEU A 719 -3.63 -10.08 -24.47
CA LEU A 719 -4.76 -9.65 -25.29
C LEU A 719 -5.25 -10.76 -26.22
N ALA A 720 -4.35 -11.56 -26.78
CA ALA A 720 -4.72 -12.73 -27.58
C ALA A 720 -5.46 -13.79 -26.76
N LEU A 721 -4.97 -14.09 -25.56
CA LEU A 721 -5.64 -14.99 -24.61
C LEU A 721 -7.03 -14.49 -24.23
N MET A 722 -7.18 -13.18 -24.01
CA MET A 722 -8.48 -12.57 -23.71
C MET A 722 -9.44 -12.62 -24.90
N ALA A 723 -8.96 -12.31 -26.12
CA ALA A 723 -9.78 -12.37 -27.32
C ALA A 723 -10.27 -13.81 -27.58
N ASP A 724 -9.44 -14.81 -27.33
CA ASP A 724 -9.86 -16.22 -27.39
C ASP A 724 -10.89 -16.58 -26.33
N PHE A 725 -10.68 -16.08 -25.11
CA PHE A 725 -11.62 -16.26 -24.00
C PHE A 725 -13.02 -15.74 -24.34
N GLU A 726 -13.10 -14.63 -25.10
CA GLU A 726 -14.32 -14.03 -25.61
C GLU A 726 -14.86 -14.68 -26.89
N GLY A 727 -14.18 -15.71 -27.42
CA GLY A 727 -14.59 -16.40 -28.65
C GLY A 727 -14.32 -15.60 -29.93
N ARG A 728 -13.29 -14.74 -29.93
CA ARG A 728 -12.88 -13.91 -31.07
C ARG A 728 -11.49 -14.32 -31.60
N PRO A 729 -11.37 -15.47 -32.27
CA PRO A 729 -10.07 -16.00 -32.72
C PRO A 729 -9.36 -15.09 -33.73
N ASP A 730 -10.08 -14.44 -34.64
CA ASP A 730 -9.49 -13.52 -35.62
C ASP A 730 -8.82 -12.32 -34.93
N ARG A 731 -9.48 -11.78 -33.89
CA ARG A 731 -8.92 -10.73 -33.05
C ARG A 731 -7.71 -11.25 -32.27
N ALA A 732 -7.76 -12.47 -31.75
CA ALA A 732 -6.61 -13.05 -31.06
C ALA A 732 -5.38 -13.14 -31.97
N MET A 733 -5.57 -13.52 -33.24
CA MET A 733 -4.48 -13.55 -34.22
C MET A 733 -3.96 -12.16 -34.58
N ALA A 734 -4.85 -11.18 -34.75
CA ALA A 734 -4.44 -9.79 -35.01
C ALA A 734 -3.58 -9.21 -33.88
N GLU A 735 -3.86 -9.54 -32.62
CA GLU A 735 -3.02 -9.12 -31.48
C GLU A 735 -1.63 -9.76 -31.51
N LEU A 736 -1.47 -10.91 -32.17
CA LEU A 736 -0.21 -11.64 -32.26
C LEU A 736 0.60 -11.35 -33.52
N ASP A 737 0.05 -10.60 -34.49
CA ASP A 737 0.70 -10.35 -35.77
C ASP A 737 2.10 -9.74 -35.58
N ALA A 738 2.21 -8.66 -34.80
CA ALA A 738 3.50 -8.01 -34.51
C ALA A 738 4.49 -8.92 -33.76
N VAL A 739 3.97 -9.84 -32.93
CA VAL A 739 4.81 -10.82 -32.26
C VAL A 739 5.32 -11.81 -33.29
N MET A 740 4.46 -12.44 -34.09
CA MET A 740 4.86 -13.53 -35.00
C MET A 740 5.59 -13.07 -36.27
N THR A 741 5.52 -11.79 -36.67
CA THR A 741 6.25 -11.27 -37.83
C THR A 741 7.74 -11.02 -37.57
N SER A 742 8.18 -10.97 -36.31
CA SER A 742 9.61 -10.89 -36.00
C SER A 742 10.27 -12.28 -36.18
N PRO A 743 11.54 -12.36 -36.59
CA PRO A 743 12.21 -13.63 -36.86
C PRO A 743 12.05 -14.64 -35.73
N ALA A 744 11.54 -15.84 -36.05
CA ALA A 744 11.35 -16.92 -35.07
C ALA A 744 12.67 -17.39 -34.43
N ALA A 745 13.83 -17.01 -34.98
CA ALA A 745 15.14 -17.39 -34.49
C ALA A 745 15.54 -16.74 -33.15
N ASP A 746 14.88 -15.65 -32.75
CA ASP A 746 15.33 -14.81 -31.64
C ASP A 746 14.44 -14.89 -30.39
N ARG A 747 13.52 -15.87 -30.30
CA ARG A 747 12.50 -15.90 -29.22
C ARG A 747 12.32 -17.25 -28.53
N PRO A 748 12.75 -17.40 -27.26
CA PRO A 748 12.51 -18.62 -26.50
C PRO A 748 11.05 -18.78 -26.05
N ALA A 749 10.27 -17.69 -25.93
CA ALA A 749 8.89 -17.72 -25.44
C ALA A 749 8.03 -16.56 -26.00
N TYR A 750 6.71 -16.71 -25.99
CA TYR A 750 5.74 -15.68 -26.40
C TYR A 750 5.46 -14.63 -25.31
N ALA A 751 5.70 -14.98 -24.04
CA ALA A 751 5.46 -14.13 -22.87
C ALA A 751 6.63 -14.21 -21.87
N GLY A 752 7.85 -13.92 -22.33
CA GLY A 752 9.05 -13.76 -21.50
C GLY A 752 9.66 -15.07 -20.98
N LEU A 753 8.90 -15.86 -20.21
CA LEU A 753 9.29 -17.17 -19.68
C LEU A 753 8.53 -18.28 -20.41
N VAL A 754 9.18 -19.44 -20.58
CA VAL A 754 8.59 -20.60 -21.28
C VAL A 754 7.48 -21.21 -20.43
N ASP A 755 6.22 -21.04 -20.85
CA ASP A 755 5.09 -21.81 -20.33
C ASP A 755 4.81 -23.01 -21.26
N PRO A 756 4.86 -24.25 -20.78
CA PRO A 756 4.55 -25.45 -21.59
C PRO A 756 3.16 -25.43 -22.23
N ALA A 757 2.22 -24.63 -21.70
CA ALA A 757 0.89 -24.49 -22.27
C ALA A 757 0.83 -23.55 -23.49
N ASP A 758 1.79 -22.63 -23.66
CA ASP A 758 1.65 -21.51 -24.61
C ASP A 758 1.67 -21.97 -26.07
N ALA A 759 2.59 -22.86 -26.45
CA ALA A 759 2.67 -23.35 -27.84
C ALA A 759 1.39 -24.10 -28.28
N PRO A 760 0.86 -25.08 -27.51
CA PRO A 760 -0.44 -25.68 -27.82
C PRO A 760 -1.61 -24.69 -27.84
N VAL A 761 -1.61 -23.69 -26.96
CA VAL A 761 -2.62 -22.62 -26.99
C VAL A 761 -2.52 -21.84 -28.30
N LEU A 762 -1.32 -21.41 -28.70
CA LEU A 762 -1.10 -20.67 -29.94
C LEU A 762 -1.55 -21.47 -31.17
N VAL A 763 -1.21 -22.77 -31.24
CA VAL A 763 -1.67 -23.64 -32.34
C VAL A 763 -3.21 -23.67 -32.38
N ARG A 764 -3.89 -23.81 -31.24
CA ARG A 764 -5.37 -23.76 -31.20
C ARG A 764 -5.95 -22.40 -31.61
N LEU A 765 -5.28 -21.30 -31.28
CA LEU A 765 -5.68 -19.95 -31.71
C LEU A 765 -5.56 -19.82 -33.22
N ALA A 766 -4.38 -20.14 -33.74
CA ALA A 766 -4.05 -20.05 -35.16
C ALA A 766 -4.97 -20.91 -36.03
N LEU A 767 -5.21 -22.17 -35.64
CA LEU A 767 -6.14 -23.05 -36.37
C LEU A 767 -7.58 -22.52 -36.35
N ARG A 768 -8.06 -21.95 -35.23
CA ARG A 768 -9.42 -21.37 -35.15
C ARG A 768 -9.57 -20.09 -35.95
N GLY A 769 -8.50 -19.31 -36.10
CA GLY A 769 -8.45 -18.12 -36.97
C GLY A 769 -8.04 -18.42 -38.42
N GLY A 770 -7.99 -19.70 -38.83
CA GLY A 770 -7.64 -20.12 -40.19
C GLY A 770 -6.16 -19.94 -40.58
N ALA A 771 -5.30 -19.52 -39.65
CA ALA A 771 -3.91 -19.15 -39.91
C ALA A 771 -2.94 -20.35 -39.78
N HIS A 772 -3.04 -21.30 -40.71
CA HIS A 772 -2.29 -22.56 -40.68
C HIS A 772 -0.76 -22.38 -40.71
N GLU A 773 -0.25 -21.40 -41.45
CA GLU A 773 1.19 -21.11 -41.48
C GLU A 773 1.72 -20.68 -40.11
N ARG A 774 0.96 -19.87 -39.38
CA ARG A 774 1.31 -19.44 -38.02
C ARG A 774 1.26 -20.60 -37.03
N ALA A 775 0.31 -21.52 -37.19
CA ALA A 775 0.27 -22.76 -36.43
C ALA A 775 1.53 -23.62 -36.69
N ALA A 776 1.95 -23.76 -37.96
CA ALA A 776 3.16 -24.49 -38.33
C ALA A 776 4.44 -23.83 -37.77
N GLN A 777 4.52 -22.50 -37.78
CA GLN A 777 5.63 -21.75 -37.16
C GLN A 777 5.72 -22.00 -35.65
N ALA A 778 4.57 -22.01 -34.94
CA ALA A 778 4.53 -22.30 -33.51
C ALA A 778 5.01 -23.71 -33.18
N VAL A 779 4.65 -24.70 -34.01
CA VAL A 779 5.14 -26.08 -33.89
C VAL A 779 6.63 -26.18 -34.15
N ALA A 780 7.12 -25.55 -35.22
CA ALA A 780 8.55 -25.56 -35.57
C ALA A 780 9.42 -24.96 -34.46
N LEU A 781 8.95 -23.88 -33.81
CA LEU A 781 9.64 -23.30 -32.65
C LEU A 781 9.68 -24.26 -31.45
N ALA A 782 8.54 -24.90 -31.12
CA ALA A 782 8.47 -25.85 -30.02
C ALA A 782 9.39 -27.08 -30.25
N GLU A 783 9.43 -27.60 -31.48
CA GLU A 783 10.33 -28.68 -31.87
C GLU A 783 11.79 -28.28 -31.83
N ARG A 784 12.13 -27.08 -32.32
CA ARG A 784 13.49 -26.55 -32.20
C ARG A 784 13.94 -26.44 -30.75
N LEU A 785 13.08 -25.92 -29.86
CA LEU A 785 13.36 -25.88 -28.42
C LEU A 785 13.63 -27.27 -27.86
N ALA A 786 12.81 -28.27 -28.21
CA ALA A 786 12.97 -29.64 -27.76
C ALA A 786 14.26 -30.30 -28.29
N VAL A 787 14.63 -30.04 -29.54
CA VAL A 787 15.86 -30.57 -30.16
C VAL A 787 17.11 -29.97 -29.51
N LEU A 788 17.09 -28.66 -29.20
CA LEU A 788 18.21 -27.99 -28.55
C LEU A 788 18.37 -28.37 -27.07
N ASN A 789 17.32 -28.90 -26.44
CA ASN A 789 17.31 -29.24 -25.01
C ASN A 789 16.78 -30.67 -24.78
N PRO A 790 17.52 -31.70 -25.24
CA PRO A 790 17.05 -33.08 -25.23
C PRO A 790 16.77 -33.63 -23.82
N ASP A 791 17.45 -33.10 -22.80
CA ASP A 791 17.31 -33.53 -21.40
C ASP A 791 16.02 -32.98 -20.74
N LEU A 792 15.35 -32.02 -21.38
CA LEU A 792 14.14 -31.37 -20.85
C LEU A 792 12.89 -32.02 -21.45
N THR A 793 12.49 -33.19 -20.93
CA THR A 793 11.39 -34.03 -21.44
C THR A 793 10.07 -33.28 -21.67
N PHE A 794 9.76 -32.27 -20.86
CA PHE A 794 8.53 -31.49 -21.00
C PHE A 794 8.49 -30.62 -22.27
N LEU A 795 9.65 -30.23 -22.82
CA LEU A 795 9.71 -29.52 -24.10
C LEU A 795 9.37 -30.47 -25.24
N ALA A 796 9.88 -31.71 -25.20
CA ALA A 796 9.48 -32.76 -26.14
C ALA A 796 7.97 -33.07 -26.01
N ALA A 797 7.41 -33.04 -24.80
CA ALA A 797 5.97 -33.17 -24.57
C ALA A 797 5.18 -32.01 -25.21
N THR A 798 5.64 -30.77 -25.02
CA THR A 798 5.05 -29.56 -25.60
C THR A 798 5.06 -29.59 -27.13
N ALA A 799 6.21 -29.96 -27.72
CA ALA A 799 6.37 -30.10 -29.15
C ALA A 799 5.45 -31.19 -29.74
N ALA A 800 5.38 -32.36 -29.09
CA ALA A 800 4.49 -33.45 -29.50
C ALA A 800 3.00 -33.05 -29.41
N HIS A 801 2.62 -32.28 -28.38
CA HIS A 801 1.25 -31.77 -28.22
C HIS A 801 0.91 -30.78 -29.33
N ALA A 802 1.79 -29.80 -29.58
CA ALA A 802 1.62 -28.80 -30.63
C ALA A 802 1.53 -29.45 -32.02
N ARG A 803 2.43 -30.40 -32.33
CA ARG A 803 2.43 -31.18 -33.59
C ARG A 803 1.13 -31.97 -33.75
N GLY A 804 0.69 -32.68 -32.71
CA GLY A 804 -0.56 -33.45 -32.74
C GLY A 804 -1.81 -32.60 -32.93
N LEU A 805 -1.79 -31.35 -32.47
CA LEU A 805 -2.85 -30.37 -32.74
C LEU A 805 -2.85 -29.91 -34.19
N LEU A 806 -1.69 -29.55 -34.75
CA LEU A 806 -1.53 -29.08 -36.13
C LEU A 806 -1.96 -30.16 -37.14
N ASP A 807 -1.43 -31.37 -36.97
CA ASP A 807 -1.70 -32.49 -37.88
C ASP A 807 -3.06 -33.16 -37.58
N ASN A 808 -3.69 -32.75 -36.47
CA ASN A 808 -4.87 -33.40 -35.90
C ASN A 808 -4.69 -34.93 -35.77
N ASP A 809 -3.52 -35.37 -35.31
CA ASP A 809 -3.12 -36.77 -35.16
C ASP A 809 -3.10 -37.21 -33.69
N LEU A 810 -3.61 -38.41 -33.43
CA LEU A 810 -3.64 -39.00 -32.10
C LEU A 810 -2.24 -39.44 -31.62
N ALA A 811 -1.38 -39.95 -32.50
CA ALA A 811 -0.10 -40.54 -32.07
C ALA A 811 0.82 -39.51 -31.37
N PRO A 812 1.01 -38.28 -31.90
CA PRO A 812 1.76 -37.25 -31.20
C PRO A 812 1.08 -36.77 -29.90
N LEU A 813 -0.26 -36.72 -29.86
CA LEU A 813 -1.01 -36.34 -28.64
C LEU A 813 -0.82 -37.37 -27.51
N VAL A 814 -0.88 -38.67 -27.83
CA VAL A 814 -0.62 -39.74 -26.84
C VAL A 814 0.84 -39.72 -26.39
N ARG A 815 1.78 -39.47 -27.32
CA ARG A 815 3.19 -39.27 -26.96
C ARG A 815 3.36 -38.10 -25.98
N ALA A 816 2.69 -36.97 -26.22
CA ALA A 816 2.72 -35.83 -25.31
C ALA A 816 2.18 -36.17 -23.91
N VAL A 817 1.05 -36.89 -23.83
CA VAL A 817 0.47 -37.34 -22.56
C VAL A 817 1.46 -38.17 -21.75
N ARG A 818 2.17 -39.11 -22.39
CA ARG A 818 3.19 -39.95 -21.75
C ARG A 818 4.38 -39.12 -21.27
N LEU A 819 4.89 -38.22 -22.10
CA LEU A 819 6.05 -37.38 -21.75
C LEU A 819 5.75 -36.40 -20.60
N TYR A 820 4.48 -36.00 -20.42
CA TYR A 820 4.06 -35.19 -19.28
C TYR A 820 3.83 -35.98 -17.98
N GLU A 821 3.89 -37.31 -18.00
CA GLU A 821 3.48 -38.15 -16.86
C GLU A 821 4.27 -37.85 -15.58
N ASP A 822 5.60 -37.71 -15.72
CA ASP A 822 6.54 -37.46 -14.63
C ASP A 822 6.88 -35.97 -14.46
N CYS A 823 6.20 -35.08 -15.18
CA CYS A 823 6.48 -33.65 -15.17
C CYS A 823 5.54 -32.90 -14.22
N PRO A 824 6.02 -31.98 -13.37
CA PRO A 824 5.20 -31.19 -12.45
C PRO A 824 4.38 -30.07 -13.16
N ARG A 825 3.75 -30.40 -14.30
CA ARG A 825 2.96 -29.50 -15.16
C ARG A 825 1.54 -30.03 -15.35
N PRO A 826 0.73 -30.12 -14.26
CA PRO A 826 -0.56 -30.81 -14.29
C PRO A 826 -1.56 -30.16 -15.26
N LEU A 827 -1.54 -28.84 -15.43
CA LEU A 827 -2.43 -28.14 -16.37
C LEU A 827 -2.07 -28.42 -17.84
N ALA A 828 -0.78 -28.51 -18.17
CA ALA A 828 -0.33 -28.88 -19.51
C ALA A 828 -0.67 -30.34 -19.82
N ARG A 829 -0.41 -31.26 -18.87
CA ARG A 829 -0.81 -32.67 -18.97
C ARG A 829 -2.33 -32.81 -19.16
N ALA A 830 -3.13 -32.10 -18.37
CA ALA A 830 -4.58 -32.09 -18.49
C ALA A 830 -5.03 -31.60 -19.88
N SER A 831 -4.37 -30.58 -20.43
CA SER A 831 -4.66 -30.08 -21.78
C SER A 831 -4.33 -31.10 -22.87
N ALA A 832 -3.19 -31.79 -22.79
CA ALA A 832 -2.82 -32.84 -23.72
C ALA A 832 -3.80 -34.03 -23.68
N LEU A 833 -4.20 -34.45 -22.46
CA LEU A 833 -5.24 -35.46 -22.25
C LEU A 833 -6.58 -35.03 -22.87
N GLU A 834 -6.98 -33.76 -22.67
CA GLU A 834 -8.23 -33.22 -23.22
C GLU A 834 -8.25 -33.27 -24.75
N ASP A 835 -7.12 -32.99 -25.40
CA ASP A 835 -7.00 -32.98 -26.86
C ASP A 835 -6.87 -34.39 -27.45
N ALA A 836 -6.15 -35.29 -26.79
CA ALA A 836 -6.12 -36.71 -27.14
C ALA A 836 -7.53 -37.33 -27.05
N GLY A 837 -8.24 -37.07 -25.96
CA GLY A 837 -9.63 -37.50 -25.77
C GLY A 837 -10.57 -36.91 -26.83
N ARG A 838 -10.41 -35.63 -27.20
CA ARG A 838 -11.18 -35.00 -28.30
C ARG A 838 -10.97 -35.74 -29.62
N LYS A 839 -9.72 -36.06 -29.97
CA LYS A 839 -9.40 -36.78 -31.21
C LYS A 839 -9.98 -38.20 -31.21
N LEU A 840 -9.92 -38.90 -30.07
CA LEU A 840 -10.52 -40.23 -29.91
C LEU A 840 -12.04 -40.21 -30.00
N ALA A 841 -12.70 -39.25 -29.35
CA ALA A 841 -14.16 -39.17 -29.29
C ALA A 841 -14.84 -39.04 -30.66
N ALA A 842 -14.12 -38.62 -31.71
CA ALA A 842 -14.63 -38.57 -33.08
C ALA A 842 -14.88 -39.95 -33.70
N THR A 843 -14.22 -41.01 -33.20
CA THR A 843 -14.30 -42.38 -33.77
C THR A 843 -14.51 -43.47 -32.73
N ARG A 844 -14.03 -43.26 -31.50
CA ARG A 844 -13.92 -44.27 -30.42
C ARG A 844 -14.26 -43.64 -29.08
N THR A 845 -15.55 -43.35 -28.88
CA THR A 845 -16.05 -42.62 -27.70
C THR A 845 -15.69 -43.28 -26.37
N SER A 846 -15.75 -44.61 -26.27
CA SER A 846 -15.41 -45.36 -25.05
C SER A 846 -13.93 -45.20 -24.68
N GLU A 847 -13.02 -45.23 -25.66
CA GLU A 847 -11.59 -45.03 -25.45
C GLU A 847 -11.23 -43.58 -25.09
N ALA A 848 -12.08 -42.60 -25.41
CA ALA A 848 -11.88 -41.21 -25.04
C ALA A 848 -12.18 -40.90 -23.57
N VAL A 849 -13.07 -41.68 -22.93
CA VAL A 849 -13.55 -41.42 -21.56
C VAL A 849 -12.41 -41.42 -20.53
N PRO A 850 -11.48 -42.39 -20.51
CA PRO A 850 -10.35 -42.37 -19.57
C PRO A 850 -9.51 -41.10 -19.67
N TYR A 851 -9.24 -40.61 -20.88
CA TYR A 851 -8.50 -39.37 -21.09
C TYR A 851 -9.21 -38.16 -20.48
N PHE A 852 -10.53 -38.05 -20.69
CA PHE A 852 -11.32 -36.98 -20.11
C PHE A 852 -11.45 -37.08 -18.59
N ASP A 853 -11.57 -38.29 -18.03
CA ASP A 853 -11.64 -38.48 -16.57
C ASP A 853 -10.32 -38.06 -15.90
N THR A 854 -9.17 -38.43 -16.45
CA THR A 854 -7.86 -37.98 -15.93
C THR A 854 -7.69 -36.47 -16.10
N ALA A 855 -8.06 -35.90 -17.24
CA ALA A 855 -8.03 -34.44 -17.45
C ALA A 855 -8.93 -33.71 -16.43
N LEU A 856 -10.14 -34.22 -16.21
CA LEU A 856 -11.09 -33.68 -15.25
C LEU A 856 -10.53 -33.70 -13.82
N ALA A 857 -9.89 -34.78 -13.41
CA ALA A 857 -9.28 -34.91 -12.09
C ALA A 857 -8.13 -33.90 -11.88
N LEU A 858 -7.26 -33.73 -12.88
CA LEU A 858 -6.16 -32.78 -12.82
C LEU A 858 -6.66 -31.32 -12.77
N TYR A 859 -7.61 -30.94 -13.63
CA TYR A 859 -8.20 -29.60 -13.60
C TYR A 859 -8.95 -29.32 -12.30
N ALA A 860 -9.68 -30.31 -11.76
CA ALA A 860 -10.40 -30.16 -10.50
C ALA A 860 -9.43 -29.97 -9.33
N ARG A 861 -8.33 -30.74 -9.27
CA ARG A 861 -7.28 -30.58 -8.25
C ARG A 861 -6.61 -29.20 -8.32
N ALA A 862 -6.46 -28.66 -9.53
CA ALA A 862 -5.87 -27.34 -9.75
C ALA A 862 -6.84 -26.17 -9.46
N GLY A 863 -8.14 -26.43 -9.27
CA GLY A 863 -9.15 -25.38 -9.15
C GLY A 863 -9.51 -24.69 -10.47
N ALA A 864 -9.24 -25.32 -11.61
CA ALA A 864 -9.45 -24.77 -12.94
C ALA A 864 -10.92 -24.94 -13.40
N GLU A 865 -11.83 -24.19 -12.79
CA GLU A 865 -13.29 -24.35 -12.92
C GLU A 865 -13.81 -24.27 -14.36
N ARG A 866 -13.25 -23.38 -15.19
CA ARG A 866 -13.63 -23.25 -16.61
C ARG A 866 -13.28 -24.52 -17.38
N ASP A 867 -12.10 -25.05 -17.13
CA ASP A 867 -11.57 -26.23 -17.80
C ASP A 867 -12.36 -27.47 -17.34
N VAL A 868 -12.65 -27.60 -16.05
CA VAL A 868 -13.57 -28.60 -15.49
C VAL A 868 -14.92 -28.57 -16.21
N ALA A 869 -15.52 -27.38 -16.35
CA ALA A 869 -16.81 -27.23 -17.05
C ALA A 869 -16.72 -27.66 -18.52
N ARG A 870 -15.61 -27.36 -19.19
CA ARG A 870 -15.34 -27.76 -20.58
C ARG A 870 -15.19 -29.26 -20.74
N VAL A 871 -14.39 -29.92 -19.91
CA VAL A 871 -14.22 -31.39 -19.95
C VAL A 871 -15.52 -32.12 -19.61
N ARG A 872 -16.30 -31.63 -18.63
CA ARG A 872 -17.64 -32.17 -18.33
C ARG A 872 -18.62 -32.07 -19.49
N ARG A 873 -18.53 -31.03 -20.33
CA ARG A 873 -19.33 -30.94 -21.56
C ARG A 873 -18.92 -32.02 -22.57
N ARG A 874 -17.62 -32.27 -22.73
CA ARG A 874 -17.10 -33.34 -23.61
C ARG A 874 -17.50 -34.74 -23.12
N LEU A 875 -17.39 -35.01 -21.82
CA LEU A 875 -17.87 -36.27 -21.21
C LEU A 875 -19.37 -36.49 -21.42
N ARG A 876 -20.19 -35.45 -21.25
CA ARG A 876 -21.63 -35.52 -21.53
C ARG A 876 -21.94 -35.83 -22.98
N ALA A 877 -21.20 -35.21 -23.92
CA ALA A 877 -21.32 -35.51 -25.34
C ALA A 877 -20.89 -36.95 -25.68
N ALA A 878 -19.97 -37.52 -24.89
CA ALA A 878 -19.56 -38.93 -24.95
C ALA A 878 -20.53 -39.90 -24.23
N GLY A 879 -21.70 -39.43 -23.77
CA GLY A 879 -22.70 -40.26 -23.07
C GLY A 879 -22.42 -40.50 -21.59
N VAL A 880 -21.34 -39.93 -21.04
CA VAL A 880 -20.93 -40.11 -19.64
C VAL A 880 -21.32 -38.89 -18.81
N ARG A 881 -22.29 -39.06 -17.90
CA ARG A 881 -22.62 -38.05 -16.89
C ARG A 881 -21.75 -38.26 -15.65
N ARG A 882 -20.68 -37.47 -15.54
CA ARG A 882 -20.02 -37.26 -14.24
C ARG A 882 -20.81 -36.20 -13.47
N ARG A 883 -21.34 -36.56 -12.29
CA ARG A 883 -21.91 -35.56 -11.37
C ARG A 883 -20.83 -34.51 -11.08
N PRO A 884 -21.22 -33.25 -10.79
CA PRO A 884 -20.28 -32.31 -10.23
C PRO A 884 -19.65 -32.96 -8.99
N SER A 885 -18.41 -33.40 -9.11
CA SER A 885 -17.61 -33.66 -7.94
C SER A 885 -17.36 -32.29 -7.32
N THR A 886 -18.26 -31.89 -6.43
CA THR A 886 -17.95 -31.15 -5.20
C THR A 886 -17.42 -32.11 -4.12
N ALA A 887 -17.22 -33.39 -4.49
CA ALA A 887 -16.68 -34.46 -3.66
C ALA A 887 -15.18 -34.25 -3.45
N GLY A 888 -14.90 -33.38 -2.50
CA GLY A 888 -13.70 -33.42 -1.69
C GLY A 888 -13.97 -32.85 -0.31
N LEU A 889 -14.83 -31.81 -0.21
CA LEU A 889 -15.02 -31.07 1.04
C LEU A 889 -16.50 -30.77 1.36
N SER A 890 -17.31 -30.30 0.40
CA SER A 890 -18.63 -29.69 0.70
C SER A 890 -19.82 -30.65 0.77
N GLY A 891 -19.70 -31.90 0.32
CA GLY A 891 -20.83 -32.85 0.29
C GLY A 891 -21.32 -33.31 1.68
N ALA A 892 -20.44 -33.40 2.68
CA ALA A 892 -20.79 -33.80 4.05
C ALA A 892 -21.16 -32.61 4.96
N TRP A 893 -20.95 -31.39 4.47
CA TRP A 893 -21.07 -30.15 5.24
C TRP A 893 -21.65 -29.03 4.36
N PRO A 894 -22.93 -29.17 3.93
CA PRO A 894 -23.57 -28.17 3.06
C PRO A 894 -23.65 -26.79 3.73
N GLU A 895 -23.57 -26.74 5.05
CA GLU A 895 -23.64 -25.51 5.86
C GLU A 895 -22.30 -24.76 5.90
N LEU A 896 -21.19 -25.41 5.49
CA LEU A 896 -19.84 -24.88 5.60
C LEU A 896 -19.24 -24.53 4.24
N THR A 897 -18.42 -23.48 4.23
CA THR A 897 -17.59 -23.12 3.09
C THR A 897 -16.39 -24.06 2.95
N ALA A 898 -15.81 -24.16 1.75
CA ALA A 898 -14.64 -25.01 1.50
C ALA A 898 -13.44 -24.67 2.41
N ALA A 899 -13.28 -23.40 2.80
CA ALA A 899 -12.24 -22.96 3.74
C ALA A 899 -12.52 -23.43 5.18
N GLU A 900 -13.76 -23.31 5.63
CA GLU A 900 -14.19 -23.79 6.96
C GLU A 900 -14.04 -25.31 7.08
N ILE A 901 -14.35 -26.07 6.04
CA ILE A 901 -14.21 -27.54 6.04
C ILE A 901 -12.75 -27.97 6.16
N ARG A 902 -11.81 -27.28 5.48
CA ARG A 902 -10.38 -27.56 5.61
C ARG A 902 -9.88 -27.34 7.04
N VAL A 903 -10.31 -26.24 7.67
CA VAL A 903 -9.98 -25.93 9.07
C VAL A 903 -10.59 -26.97 10.03
N VAL A 904 -11.89 -27.26 9.89
CA VAL A 904 -12.61 -28.22 10.73
C VAL A 904 -11.98 -29.62 10.70
N ARG A 905 -11.58 -30.10 9.52
CA ARG A 905 -10.96 -31.44 9.37
C ARG A 905 -9.60 -31.56 10.06
N LEU A 906 -8.76 -30.54 9.97
CA LEU A 906 -7.45 -30.55 10.64
C LEU A 906 -7.60 -30.44 12.15
N VAL A 907 -8.56 -29.63 12.61
CA VAL A 907 -8.89 -29.46 14.02
C VAL A 907 -9.43 -30.76 14.63
N ALA A 908 -10.29 -31.50 13.90
CA ALA A 908 -10.81 -32.79 14.33
C ALA A 908 -9.75 -33.91 14.42
N ARG A 909 -8.57 -33.73 13.80
CA ARG A 909 -7.40 -34.60 13.96
C ARG A 909 -6.52 -34.26 15.16
N GLY A 910 -6.89 -33.22 15.92
CA GLY A 910 -6.17 -32.80 17.12
C GLY A 910 -5.16 -31.66 16.93
N LEU A 911 -5.03 -31.08 15.73
CA LEU A 911 -4.03 -30.03 15.46
C LEU A 911 -4.41 -28.68 16.10
N THR A 912 -3.50 -28.01 16.81
CA THR A 912 -3.75 -26.69 17.41
C THR A 912 -4.01 -25.62 16.34
N ASN A 913 -4.61 -24.48 16.70
CA ASN A 913 -4.87 -23.40 15.73
C ASN A 913 -3.58 -22.90 15.06
N GLN A 914 -2.44 -22.98 15.75
CA GLN A 914 -1.12 -22.66 15.23
C GLN A 914 -0.62 -23.69 14.21
N GLN A 915 -0.77 -24.98 14.50
CA GLN A 915 -0.43 -26.05 13.55
C GLN A 915 -1.34 -26.06 12.33
N VAL A 916 -2.62 -25.74 12.50
CA VAL A 916 -3.58 -25.59 11.38
C VAL A 916 -3.25 -24.35 10.55
N ALA A 917 -2.85 -23.27 11.21
CA ALA A 917 -2.38 -22.05 10.57
C ALA A 917 -1.14 -22.31 9.71
N GLU A 918 -0.16 -23.03 10.24
CA GLU A 918 1.02 -23.47 9.50
C GLU A 918 0.64 -24.39 8.32
N HIS A 919 -0.22 -25.39 8.56
CA HIS A 919 -0.60 -26.38 7.55
C HIS A 919 -1.45 -25.81 6.40
N LEU A 920 -2.24 -24.76 6.69
CA LEU A 920 -3.07 -24.08 5.69
C LEU A 920 -2.47 -22.74 5.23
N SER A 921 -1.28 -22.38 5.73
CA SER A 921 -0.65 -21.07 5.49
C SER A 921 -1.58 -19.89 5.79
N LEU A 922 -2.36 -20.00 6.87
CA LEU A 922 -3.25 -18.95 7.40
C LEU A 922 -2.69 -18.39 8.70
N SER A 923 -3.10 -17.21 9.14
CA SER A 923 -2.77 -16.76 10.50
C SER A 923 -3.56 -17.57 11.55
N PRO A 924 -3.03 -17.79 12.77
CA PRO A 924 -3.79 -18.40 13.85
C PRO A 924 -5.12 -17.68 14.14
N HIS A 925 -5.16 -16.36 13.89
CA HIS A 925 -6.38 -15.56 14.01
C HIS A 925 -7.40 -15.89 12.92
N THR A 926 -6.95 -16.08 11.67
CA THR A 926 -7.81 -16.49 10.54
C THR A 926 -8.38 -17.89 10.76
N VAL A 927 -7.58 -18.82 11.29
CA VAL A 927 -8.05 -20.16 11.70
C VAL A 927 -9.12 -20.05 12.80
N SER A 928 -8.90 -19.19 13.79
CA SER A 928 -9.86 -18.93 14.87
C SER A 928 -11.16 -18.31 14.35
N SER A 929 -11.08 -17.41 13.37
CA SER A 929 -12.24 -16.80 12.72
C SER A 929 -13.06 -17.81 11.92
N HIS A 930 -12.40 -18.68 11.14
CA HIS A 930 -13.06 -19.79 10.44
C HIS A 930 -13.68 -20.79 11.41
N LEU A 931 -13.03 -21.10 12.53
CA LEU A 931 -13.59 -21.97 13.57
C LEU A 931 -14.81 -21.35 14.24
N ARG A 932 -14.77 -20.06 14.57
CA ARG A 932 -15.92 -19.36 15.18
C ARG A 932 -17.13 -19.37 14.26
N ARG A 933 -16.93 -19.11 12.97
CA ARG A 933 -18.00 -19.18 11.95
C ARG A 933 -18.52 -20.60 11.78
N ALA A 934 -17.63 -21.60 11.75
CA ALA A 934 -18.02 -23.00 11.69
C ALA A 934 -18.83 -23.42 12.92
N PHE A 935 -18.42 -23.03 14.14
CA PHE A 935 -19.16 -23.30 15.37
C PHE A 935 -20.56 -22.69 15.36
N THR A 936 -20.69 -21.44 14.91
CA THR A 936 -22.00 -20.79 14.75
C THR A 936 -22.89 -21.49 13.71
N LYS A 937 -22.32 -21.93 12.58
CA LYS A 937 -23.08 -22.60 11.51
C LYS A 937 -23.50 -24.02 11.87
N LEU A 938 -22.73 -24.69 12.72
CA LEU A 938 -22.98 -26.07 13.15
C LEU A 938 -23.72 -26.15 14.50
N ASP A 939 -24.02 -25.02 15.11
CA ASP A 939 -24.64 -24.90 16.44
C ASP A 939 -23.91 -25.71 17.53
N ILE A 940 -22.58 -25.54 17.58
CA ILE A 940 -21.71 -26.18 18.58
C ILE A 940 -20.87 -25.16 19.33
N THR A 941 -20.46 -25.50 20.55
CA THR A 941 -19.75 -24.58 21.44
C THR A 941 -18.34 -25.05 21.80
N SER A 942 -18.00 -26.31 21.50
CA SER A 942 -16.69 -26.85 21.85
C SER A 942 -15.99 -27.62 20.72
N ARG A 943 -14.66 -27.65 20.82
CA ARG A 943 -13.79 -28.41 19.91
C ARG A 943 -13.97 -29.93 20.05
N VAL A 944 -14.42 -30.38 21.23
CA VAL A 944 -14.78 -31.78 21.51
C VAL A 944 -16.05 -32.16 20.76
N GLU A 945 -17.07 -31.30 20.77
CA GLU A 945 -18.29 -31.46 19.97
C GLU A 945 -17.98 -31.49 18.47
N LEU A 946 -17.13 -30.57 17.97
CA LEU A 946 -16.69 -30.59 16.57
C LEU A 946 -16.06 -31.93 16.19
N THR A 947 -15.18 -32.46 17.05
CA THR A 947 -14.48 -33.73 16.79
C THR A 947 -15.45 -34.92 16.77
N ARG A 948 -16.45 -34.95 17.67
CA ARG A 948 -17.51 -35.96 17.66
C ARG A 948 -18.40 -35.86 16.42
N LEU A 949 -18.81 -34.65 16.05
CA LEU A 949 -19.64 -34.38 14.88
C LEU A 949 -18.94 -34.79 13.57
N VAL A 950 -17.63 -34.52 13.46
CA VAL A 950 -16.80 -34.95 12.33
C VAL A 950 -16.68 -36.47 12.27
N LYS A 951 -16.42 -37.14 13.40
CA LYS A 951 -16.40 -38.61 13.44
C LYS A 951 -17.73 -39.23 13.05
N HIS A 952 -18.85 -38.67 13.49
CA HIS A 952 -20.18 -39.19 13.16
C HIS A 952 -20.48 -39.04 11.65
N ARG A 953 -20.33 -37.83 11.08
CA ARG A 953 -20.59 -37.57 9.66
C ARG A 953 -19.62 -38.26 8.69
N ASP A 954 -18.38 -38.53 9.10
CA ASP A 954 -17.40 -39.27 8.28
C ASP A 954 -17.59 -40.82 8.39
N SER A 955 -18.30 -41.32 9.41
CA SER A 955 -18.57 -42.76 9.61
C SER A 955 -19.83 -43.27 8.91
N GLY A 956 -20.74 -42.37 8.51
CA GLY A 956 -21.96 -42.72 7.78
C GLY A 956 -23.10 -43.31 8.62
N GLU A 957 -23.00 -43.27 9.95
CA GLU A 957 -24.13 -43.39 10.90
C GLU A 957 -24.75 -42.01 11.13
#